data_AF-A0A847HE30-F1
#
_entry.id   AF-A0A847HE30-F1
#
_cell.length_a   1.000
_cell.length_b   1.000
_cell.length_c   1.000
_cell.angle_alpha   90.00
_cell.angle_beta   90.00
_cell.angle_gamma   90.00
#
_symmetry.space_group_name_H-M   'P 1'
#
loop_
_entity.id
_entity.type
_entity.pdbx_description
1 polymer ?
#
loop_
_entity_poly.entity_id
_entity_poly.type
_entity_poly.pdbx_seq_one_letter_code
_entity_poly.pdbx_strand_id
1 'polypeptide(L)'
;AEAAVDKHDGEYAGDIALVTGAAPGSIATALVERLLEGGATVIMTASRVSQARKEFARRLYAAHASADAALWLVPANLSSYRDIDALVDWIGSEQKESVGNEVKIIKPALTPTLAFPFAAPSVSGSLADAGPAAENQTRLLLWSVERTIARLSELAQKSVDTRTHVVLPGSPNRGMFGGDGAYAEVKSALDAILAKWSSEAGWPAGVTLAQARIGWVSGTHLMGGNDALIPAAEAAGIHVWTPEEISSELMALASAETRARAAGAPVEADLTGGLGSSAVSISELADQARADSAAHTPGGEDGADDAATIPALPNLGNPAQARGAEVGEVTADLDDMVVVAGVGEVSSWGSGRTRFEAEYGIQRDGTVDLTAAGVLELAWMTGLVEWAEDPTPAWYGADGQAIAEEDIYERFRDEVVARSGVRTLTDKYHLVDQGSIDLTQVFLDRDITFTVATEAEARDILDADPDKTVIAETDGEWSVTRRQGATAHVPRRATLSRTVAGQMPDDFDPARWGIPEHMIDSLDRMATWNLVTAVDAFINAGFSPTELLQHIHPLDVGTTQGTGIGGMESLHKVFVSRFLGEERPSDILQESLPNVVAAHTMQSLLGGYGSMIHPIGACATAAVSIEEGVDKIRLGKADFVIAGGIDDVQVESLAGFGDMNATAETKTMTDKGIHERFISRANDRRRGGFLEAEGGGTVLLVRGSVAAEMGLPVHAVVAHAASYGDGAHTSIPAPGLGVLGAGRGRERSKLARSLKSLGLSPDDVSVLSKHDTSTNANDPNESELHSLLWPAIGRHPDKPMYVISQKTLTGHSKAGAALFQTGGLMDVLRTGRLPQNASLDCVDPLIASKAKNLVWLREPLDLGEGAVKAAALTSLGFGHVGALVVYAHPAAFEAAVANAGLDVNAWRERATGRLRAGSARMQAGMIGRAPLFTQIEGRRFPDTGAHEAEINLLLSEDVRLGADGVYPPA
;
A
#
# COMPACT_ATOMS: atom_id res chain seq x y z
N ALA A 1 -1.82 -15.90 -26.52
CA ALA A 1 -0.52 -15.27 -26.18
C ALA A 1 0.15 -14.75 -27.45
N GLU A 2 0.55 -15.58 -28.42
CA GLU A 2 1.12 -15.09 -29.70
C GLU A 2 0.14 -14.18 -30.50
N ALA A 3 -1.15 -14.52 -30.53
CA ALA A 3 -2.17 -13.65 -31.14
C ALA A 3 -2.39 -12.29 -30.43
N ALA A 4 -1.81 -12.09 -29.23
CA ALA A 4 -1.82 -10.81 -28.51
C ALA A 4 -0.54 -9.99 -28.72
N VAL A 5 0.47 -10.54 -29.41
CA VAL A 5 1.78 -9.90 -29.69
C VAL A 5 1.86 -9.42 -31.15
N ASP A 6 0.90 -9.80 -32.01
CA ASP A 6 0.73 -9.15 -33.29
C ASP A 6 0.40 -7.66 -33.06
N LYS A 7 1.17 -6.78 -33.71
CA LYS A 7 0.88 -5.34 -33.75
C LYS A 7 -0.53 -5.16 -34.28
N HIS A 8 -1.47 -4.94 -33.37
CA HIS A 8 -2.82 -4.55 -33.73
C HIS A 8 -2.74 -3.06 -34.04
N ASP A 9 -2.48 -2.72 -35.30
CA ASP A 9 -2.58 -1.34 -35.79
C ASP A 9 -4.08 -0.96 -35.75
N GLY A 10 -4.57 -0.58 -34.57
CA GLY A 10 -5.95 -0.15 -34.36
C GLY A 10 -6.28 1.04 -35.26
N GLU A 11 -7.57 1.20 -35.60
CA GLU A 11 -8.03 2.23 -36.55
C GLU A 11 -7.57 3.66 -36.19
N TYR A 12 -7.41 3.94 -34.90
CA TYR A 12 -6.99 5.23 -34.35
C TYR A 12 -5.61 5.16 -33.68
N ALA A 13 -4.80 4.15 -34.00
CA ALA A 13 -3.44 4.05 -33.50
C ALA A 13 -2.63 5.28 -33.91
N GLY A 14 -2.05 5.96 -32.93
CA GLY A 14 -1.32 7.22 -33.12
C GLY A 14 -2.18 8.49 -33.16
N ASP A 15 -3.51 8.39 -33.19
CA ASP A 15 -4.38 9.55 -32.98
C ASP A 15 -4.37 9.98 -31.51
N ILE A 16 -4.47 11.30 -31.30
CA ILE A 16 -4.56 11.92 -29.97
C ILE A 16 -5.91 12.63 -29.90
N ALA A 17 -6.80 12.16 -29.03
CA ALA A 17 -8.17 12.66 -28.92
C ALA A 17 -8.40 13.46 -27.64
N LEU A 18 -8.78 14.73 -27.75
CA LEU A 18 -9.30 15.51 -26.61
C LEU A 18 -10.81 15.28 -26.49
N VAL A 19 -11.26 14.64 -25.41
CA VAL A 19 -12.67 14.37 -25.15
C VAL A 19 -13.10 15.10 -23.87
N THR A 20 -14.14 15.92 -23.98
CA THR A 20 -14.73 16.62 -22.84
C THR A 20 -16.15 16.15 -22.58
N GLY A 21 -16.58 16.11 -21.31
CA GLY A 21 -17.94 15.67 -20.95
C GLY A 21 -18.12 14.15 -20.80
N ALA A 22 -17.04 13.39 -20.66
CA ALA A 22 -17.06 11.93 -20.43
C ALA A 22 -17.45 11.57 -18.98
N ALA A 23 -18.72 11.80 -18.64
CA ALA A 23 -19.35 11.30 -17.43
C ALA A 23 -19.86 9.85 -17.64
N PRO A 24 -20.04 9.04 -16.58
CA PRO A 24 -20.50 7.66 -16.73
C PRO A 24 -21.86 7.64 -17.45
N GLY A 25 -22.03 6.76 -18.44
CA GLY A 25 -23.25 6.70 -19.25
C GLY A 25 -23.44 7.85 -20.25
N SER A 26 -22.45 8.72 -20.46
CA SER A 26 -22.52 9.79 -21.47
C SER A 26 -22.05 9.31 -22.86
N ILE A 27 -22.51 10.01 -23.90
CA ILE A 27 -22.03 9.82 -25.29
C ILE A 27 -20.50 9.93 -25.37
N ALA A 28 -19.93 10.89 -24.64
CA ALA A 28 -18.49 11.09 -24.62
C ALA A 28 -17.74 9.92 -23.99
N THR A 29 -18.32 9.19 -23.03
CA THR A 29 -17.73 7.96 -22.50
C THR A 29 -17.69 6.87 -23.57
N ALA A 30 -18.80 6.63 -24.28
CA ALA A 30 -18.83 5.66 -25.39
C ALA A 30 -17.83 6.01 -26.51
N LEU A 31 -17.58 7.31 -26.75
CA LEU A 31 -16.49 7.75 -27.63
C LEU A 31 -15.11 7.38 -27.08
N VAL A 32 -14.86 7.59 -25.78
CA VAL A 32 -13.59 7.19 -25.16
C VAL A 32 -13.38 5.67 -25.27
N GLU A 33 -14.42 4.86 -25.06
CA GLU A 33 -14.37 3.39 -25.23
C GLU A 33 -13.86 3.01 -26.62
N ARG A 34 -14.52 3.51 -27.67
CA ARG A 34 -14.14 3.23 -29.07
C ARG A 34 -12.75 3.74 -29.44
N LEU A 35 -12.38 4.93 -28.96
CA LEU A 35 -11.04 5.48 -29.20
C LEU A 35 -9.96 4.61 -28.56
N LEU A 36 -10.18 4.13 -27.34
CA LEU A 36 -9.26 3.24 -26.63
C LEU A 36 -9.18 1.86 -27.31
N GLU A 37 -10.31 1.30 -27.75
CA GLU A 37 -10.35 0.05 -28.51
C GLU A 37 -9.54 0.19 -29.81
N GLY A 38 -9.71 1.31 -30.50
CA GLY A 38 -8.98 1.63 -31.71
C GLY A 38 -7.52 2.07 -31.52
N GLY A 39 -6.98 2.09 -30.29
CA GLY A 39 -5.56 2.36 -30.03
C GLY A 39 -5.16 3.83 -29.87
N ALA A 40 -6.12 4.74 -29.71
CA ALA A 40 -5.81 6.17 -29.55
C ALA A 40 -5.27 6.52 -28.15
N THR A 41 -4.52 7.62 -28.10
CA THR A 41 -4.24 8.34 -26.87
C THR A 41 -5.38 9.31 -26.58
N VAL A 42 -6.14 9.06 -25.53
CA VAL A 42 -7.29 9.88 -25.13
C VAL A 42 -6.91 10.81 -23.97
N ILE A 43 -7.19 12.10 -24.13
CA ILE A 43 -7.17 13.11 -23.06
C ILE A 43 -8.61 13.38 -22.65
N MET A 44 -9.01 12.81 -21.52
CA MET A 44 -10.34 12.91 -20.96
C MET A 44 -10.37 13.98 -19.87
N THR A 45 -11.22 15.01 -20.02
CA THR A 45 -11.36 16.05 -18.99
C THR A 45 -12.47 15.73 -18.00
N ALA A 46 -12.27 16.13 -16.75
CA ALA A 46 -13.29 16.11 -15.72
C ALA A 46 -13.25 17.42 -14.90
N SER A 47 -14.42 17.99 -14.60
CA SER A 47 -14.52 19.17 -13.72
C SER A 47 -14.15 18.86 -12.27
N ARG A 48 -14.22 17.58 -11.86
CA ARG A 48 -13.81 17.09 -10.55
C ARG A 48 -13.17 15.72 -10.69
N VAL A 49 -11.91 15.59 -10.26
CA VAL A 49 -11.15 14.33 -10.24
C VAL A 49 -11.18 13.75 -8.82
N SER A 50 -12.34 13.20 -8.43
CA SER A 50 -12.49 12.43 -7.19
C SER A 50 -11.89 11.03 -7.33
N GLN A 51 -11.78 10.28 -6.22
CA GLN A 51 -11.36 8.88 -6.29
C GLN A 51 -12.30 8.03 -7.14
N ALA A 52 -13.62 8.19 -6.99
CA ALA A 52 -14.62 7.52 -7.83
C ALA A 52 -14.43 7.83 -9.33
N ARG A 53 -14.02 9.07 -9.67
CA ARG A 53 -13.72 9.44 -11.06
C ARG A 53 -12.46 8.77 -11.59
N LYS A 54 -11.41 8.64 -10.76
CA LYS A 54 -10.19 7.90 -11.11
C LYS A 54 -10.48 6.40 -11.29
N GLU A 55 -11.30 5.82 -10.42
CA GLU A 55 -11.75 4.43 -10.52
C GLU A 55 -12.52 4.17 -11.81
N PHE A 56 -13.50 5.03 -12.12
CA PHE A 56 -14.22 4.98 -13.39
C PHE A 56 -13.27 5.01 -14.59
N ALA A 57 -12.33 5.96 -14.64
CA ALA A 57 -11.35 6.05 -15.73
C ALA A 57 -10.44 4.82 -15.83
N ARG A 58 -10.08 4.21 -14.69
CA ARG A 58 -9.26 3.00 -14.66
C ARG A 58 -10.01 1.80 -15.22
N ARG A 59 -11.26 1.59 -14.81
CA ARG A 59 -12.12 0.51 -15.34
C ARG A 59 -12.38 0.68 -16.82
N LEU A 60 -12.68 1.91 -17.23
CA LEU A 60 -12.83 2.30 -18.63
C LEU A 60 -11.58 1.93 -19.44
N TYR A 61 -10.39 2.30 -18.95
CA TYR A 61 -9.13 1.91 -19.61
C TYR A 61 -8.91 0.40 -19.61
N ALA A 62 -9.09 -0.28 -18.47
CA ALA A 62 -8.84 -1.71 -18.35
C ALA A 62 -9.76 -2.58 -19.21
N ALA A 63 -11.00 -2.15 -19.44
CA ALA A 63 -11.98 -2.87 -20.23
C ALA A 63 -11.84 -2.65 -21.74
N HIS A 64 -11.39 -1.46 -22.17
CA HIS A 64 -11.46 -1.04 -23.58
C HIS A 64 -10.11 -0.76 -24.25
N ALA A 65 -9.03 -0.51 -23.49
CA ALA A 65 -7.74 -0.15 -24.08
C ALA A 65 -7.07 -1.31 -24.82
N SER A 66 -6.72 -1.10 -26.08
CA SER A 66 -5.76 -1.94 -26.81
C SER A 66 -4.31 -1.61 -26.41
N ALA A 67 -3.34 -2.40 -26.90
CA ALA A 67 -1.95 -2.35 -26.42
C ALA A 67 -1.26 -0.97 -26.55
N ASP A 68 -1.58 -0.21 -27.61
CA ASP A 68 -0.99 1.11 -27.88
C ASP A 68 -1.83 2.29 -27.35
N ALA A 69 -3.00 2.01 -26.78
CA ALA A 69 -3.88 3.03 -26.25
C ALA A 69 -3.35 3.65 -24.96
N ALA A 70 -3.73 4.90 -24.70
CA ALA A 70 -3.41 5.59 -23.44
C ALA A 70 -4.59 6.46 -23.01
N LEU A 71 -4.82 6.58 -21.70
CA LEU A 71 -5.84 7.48 -21.14
C LEU A 71 -5.23 8.46 -20.14
N TRP A 72 -5.40 9.75 -20.41
CA TRP A 72 -5.04 10.85 -19.53
C TRP A 72 -6.31 11.48 -18.95
N LEU A 73 -6.54 11.29 -17.64
CA LEU A 73 -7.60 11.98 -16.92
C LEU A 73 -7.08 13.32 -16.37
N VAL A 74 -7.65 14.44 -16.82
CA VAL A 74 -7.15 15.78 -16.50
C VAL A 74 -8.26 16.62 -15.82
N PRO A 75 -7.99 17.25 -14.66
CA PRO A 75 -8.91 18.21 -14.07
C PRO A 75 -8.98 19.47 -14.93
N ALA A 76 -10.17 19.87 -15.38
CA ALA A 76 -10.37 21.11 -16.13
C ALA A 76 -11.75 21.71 -15.87
N ASN A 77 -11.81 22.95 -15.39
CA ASN A 77 -13.05 23.72 -15.36
C ASN A 77 -13.24 24.42 -16.71
N LEU A 78 -14.02 23.81 -17.60
CA LEU A 78 -14.24 24.33 -18.95
C LEU A 78 -15.09 25.60 -19.00
N SER A 79 -15.58 26.14 -17.88
CA SER A 79 -16.13 27.50 -17.83
C SER A 79 -15.05 28.58 -17.64
N SER A 80 -13.82 28.19 -17.29
CA SER A 80 -12.67 29.08 -17.08
C SER A 80 -11.78 29.11 -18.33
N TYR A 81 -11.63 30.28 -18.95
CA TYR A 81 -10.69 30.44 -20.09
C TYR A 81 -9.25 30.18 -19.68
N ARG A 82 -8.87 30.57 -18.45
CA ARG A 82 -7.55 30.27 -17.90
C ARG A 82 -7.30 28.76 -17.88
N ASP A 83 -8.30 27.97 -17.49
CA ASP A 83 -8.16 26.51 -17.39
C ASP A 83 -8.16 25.85 -18.77
N ILE A 84 -8.91 26.39 -19.76
CA ILE A 84 -8.84 25.93 -21.16
C ILE A 84 -7.45 26.22 -21.75
N ASP A 85 -6.95 27.43 -21.56
CA ASP A 85 -5.62 27.82 -22.04
C ASP A 85 -4.54 26.95 -21.37
N ALA A 86 -4.62 26.76 -20.05
CA ALA A 86 -3.71 25.90 -19.29
C ALA A 86 -3.81 24.43 -19.70
N LEU A 87 -5.00 23.92 -20.02
CA LEU A 87 -5.19 22.56 -20.53
C LEU A 87 -4.48 22.39 -21.87
N VAL A 88 -4.69 23.28 -22.84
CA VAL A 88 -4.06 23.16 -24.16
C VAL A 88 -2.54 23.36 -24.07
N ASP A 89 -2.08 24.27 -23.23
CA ASP A 89 -0.65 24.47 -22.97
C ASP A 89 -0.03 23.24 -22.29
N TRP A 90 -0.74 22.62 -21.34
CA TRP A 90 -0.34 21.36 -20.73
C TRP A 90 -0.28 20.23 -21.78
N ILE A 91 -1.26 20.12 -22.67
CA ILE A 91 -1.26 19.12 -23.75
C ILE A 91 -0.01 19.29 -24.63
N GLY A 92 0.25 20.51 -25.11
CA GLY A 92 1.33 20.82 -26.03
C GLY A 92 2.74 20.90 -25.43
N SER A 93 2.88 20.87 -24.11
CA SER A 93 4.18 20.97 -23.43
C SER A 93 4.70 19.60 -22.98
N GLU A 94 6.02 19.45 -23.01
CA GLU A 94 6.71 18.29 -22.43
C GLU A 94 6.95 18.53 -20.94
N GLN A 95 6.67 17.51 -20.11
CA GLN A 95 6.97 17.55 -18.68
C GLN A 95 8.10 16.58 -18.37
N LYS A 96 9.08 17.07 -17.61
CA LYS A 96 10.28 16.33 -17.21
C LYS A 96 10.44 16.33 -15.70
N GLU A 97 10.99 15.25 -15.18
CA GLU A 97 11.43 15.11 -13.80
C GLU A 97 12.88 14.65 -13.80
N SER A 98 13.74 15.35 -13.04
CA SER A 98 15.13 14.96 -12.87
C SER A 98 15.26 14.06 -11.65
N VAL A 99 15.79 12.86 -11.83
CA VAL A 99 16.08 11.92 -10.74
C VAL A 99 17.58 11.65 -10.74
N GLY A 100 18.28 12.29 -9.79
CA GLY A 100 19.74 12.30 -9.80
C GLY A 100 20.28 12.93 -11.10
N ASN A 101 21.01 12.15 -11.90
CA ASN A 101 21.57 12.59 -13.18
C ASN A 101 20.69 12.24 -14.39
N GLU A 102 19.59 11.52 -14.21
CA GLU A 102 18.69 11.13 -15.30
C GLU A 102 17.52 12.11 -15.41
N VAL A 103 17.17 12.49 -16.65
CA VAL A 103 16.00 13.33 -16.93
C VAL A 103 14.93 12.45 -17.56
N LYS A 104 13.85 12.22 -16.83
CA LYS A 104 12.71 11.40 -17.26
C LYS A 104 11.64 12.29 -17.87
N ILE A 105 11.17 11.96 -19.07
CA ILE A 105 9.97 12.56 -19.64
C ILE A 105 8.76 11.87 -19.00
N ILE A 106 8.03 12.60 -18.15
CA ILE A 106 6.85 12.09 -17.46
C ILE A 106 5.56 12.32 -18.24
N LYS A 107 5.56 13.28 -19.17
CA LYS A 107 4.50 13.48 -20.16
C LYS A 107 5.12 14.06 -21.43
N PRO A 108 5.00 13.40 -22.59
CA PRO A 108 5.47 13.98 -23.85
C PRO A 108 4.59 15.17 -24.25
N ALA A 109 5.11 16.07 -25.10
CA ALA A 109 4.28 17.04 -25.80
C ALA A 109 3.35 16.30 -26.76
N LEU A 110 2.05 16.61 -26.69
CA LEU A 110 1.01 15.97 -27.50
C LEU A 110 0.38 17.02 -28.42
N THR A 111 -0.05 16.60 -29.61
CA THR A 111 -0.84 17.44 -30.53
C THR A 111 -2.12 16.71 -30.87
N PRO A 112 -3.29 17.15 -30.37
CA PRO A 112 -4.56 16.48 -30.66
C PRO A 112 -4.83 16.45 -32.17
N THR A 113 -5.13 15.26 -32.68
CA THR A 113 -5.61 15.04 -34.05
C THR A 113 -7.13 15.02 -34.10
N LEU A 114 -7.78 14.71 -32.97
CA LEU A 114 -9.22 14.65 -32.79
C LEU A 114 -9.64 15.48 -31.57
N ALA A 115 -10.82 16.11 -31.64
CA ALA A 115 -11.44 16.76 -30.48
C ALA A 115 -12.96 16.61 -30.48
N PHE A 116 -13.50 16.23 -29.33
CA PHE A 116 -14.93 16.06 -29.05
C PHE A 116 -15.32 16.94 -27.86
N PRO A 117 -15.63 18.24 -28.08
CA PRO A 117 -16.00 19.18 -27.03
C PRO A 117 -17.45 18.96 -26.54
N PHE A 118 -17.70 17.84 -25.88
CA PHE A 118 -19.04 17.36 -25.50
C PHE A 118 -19.42 17.71 -24.05
N ALA A 119 -18.60 18.49 -23.34
CA ALA A 119 -18.94 18.99 -22.02
C ALA A 119 -20.22 19.84 -22.06
N ALA A 120 -21.21 19.43 -21.27
CA ALA A 120 -22.47 20.14 -21.11
C ALA A 120 -22.91 20.09 -19.63
N PRO A 121 -23.45 21.20 -19.09
CA PRO A 121 -24.12 21.16 -17.79
C PRO A 121 -25.55 20.61 -17.96
N SER A 122 -26.22 20.30 -16.86
CA SER A 122 -27.69 20.25 -16.89
C SER A 122 -28.24 21.61 -17.32
N VAL A 123 -29.15 21.61 -18.28
CA VAL A 123 -29.75 22.84 -18.82
C VAL A 123 -31.18 22.99 -18.31
N SER A 124 -31.52 24.19 -17.86
CA SER A 124 -32.84 24.54 -17.36
C SER A 124 -33.04 26.04 -17.41
N GLY A 125 -34.29 26.47 -17.61
CA GLY A 125 -34.70 27.88 -17.50
C GLY A 125 -35.55 28.31 -18.70
N SER A 126 -36.39 29.32 -18.49
CA SER A 126 -37.17 29.95 -19.55
C SER A 126 -36.49 31.22 -20.07
N LEU A 127 -37.03 31.79 -21.14
CA LEU A 127 -36.61 33.12 -21.62
C LEU A 127 -36.67 34.19 -20.52
N ALA A 128 -37.61 34.09 -19.59
CA ALA A 128 -37.78 35.04 -18.49
C ALA A 128 -36.67 34.92 -17.42
N ASP A 129 -35.97 33.78 -17.38
CA ASP A 129 -34.91 33.48 -16.40
C ASP A 129 -33.51 33.85 -16.93
N ALA A 130 -33.43 34.59 -18.04
CA ALA A 130 -32.18 35.04 -18.64
C ALA A 130 -31.34 35.86 -17.63
N GLY A 131 -30.27 35.26 -17.15
CA GLY A 131 -29.42 35.80 -16.09
C GLY A 131 -28.13 34.97 -15.91
N PRO A 132 -27.49 35.01 -14.72
CA PRO A 132 -26.19 34.36 -14.51
C PRO A 132 -26.13 32.87 -14.86
N ALA A 133 -27.24 32.13 -14.67
CA ALA A 133 -27.31 30.71 -15.03
C ALA A 133 -27.25 30.51 -16.56
N ALA A 134 -28.03 31.27 -17.33
CA ALA A 134 -28.01 31.25 -18.79
C ALA A 134 -26.66 31.72 -19.35
N GLU A 135 -26.02 32.71 -18.73
CA GLU A 135 -24.67 33.16 -19.09
C GLU A 135 -23.63 32.06 -18.86
N ASN A 136 -23.68 31.37 -17.72
CA ASN A 136 -22.78 30.24 -17.44
C ASN A 136 -22.98 29.06 -18.39
N GLN A 137 -24.24 28.73 -18.73
CA GLN A 137 -24.56 27.72 -19.74
C GLN A 137 -23.99 28.11 -21.11
N THR A 138 -24.19 29.37 -21.53
CA THR A 138 -23.67 29.92 -22.79
C THR A 138 -22.14 29.87 -22.83
N ARG A 139 -21.50 30.29 -21.74
CA ARG A 139 -20.04 30.27 -21.59
C ARG A 139 -19.48 28.87 -21.81
N LEU A 140 -20.00 27.86 -21.13
CA LEU A 140 -19.52 26.49 -21.25
C LEU A 140 -19.82 25.87 -22.62
N LEU A 141 -21.05 26.03 -23.13
CA LEU A 141 -21.52 25.33 -24.33
C LEU A 141 -21.07 26.00 -25.64
N LEU A 142 -20.78 27.31 -25.64
CA LEU A 142 -20.42 28.08 -26.84
C LEU A 142 -19.02 28.68 -26.74
N TRP A 143 -18.82 29.68 -25.87
CA TRP A 143 -17.60 30.49 -25.91
C TRP A 143 -16.35 29.70 -25.52
N SER A 144 -16.49 28.76 -24.59
CA SER A 144 -15.43 27.83 -24.24
C SER A 144 -15.09 26.86 -25.37
N VAL A 145 -16.07 26.47 -26.19
CA VAL A 145 -15.84 25.66 -27.40
C VAL A 145 -15.08 26.49 -28.44
N GLU A 146 -15.48 27.73 -28.70
CA GLU A 146 -14.77 28.66 -29.59
C GLU A 146 -13.31 28.87 -29.13
N ARG A 147 -13.10 29.12 -27.83
CA ARG A 147 -11.76 29.28 -27.25
C ARG A 147 -10.93 28.00 -27.41
N THR A 148 -11.53 26.83 -27.17
CA THR A 148 -10.86 25.54 -27.33
C THR A 148 -10.44 25.30 -28.78
N ILE A 149 -11.31 25.56 -29.76
CA ILE A 149 -11.00 25.44 -31.20
C ILE A 149 -9.82 26.36 -31.57
N ALA A 150 -9.86 27.62 -31.13
CA ALA A 150 -8.80 28.58 -31.41
C ALA A 150 -7.44 28.09 -30.86
N ARG A 151 -7.40 27.64 -29.60
CA ARG A 151 -6.18 27.14 -28.95
C ARG A 151 -5.67 25.84 -29.55
N LEU A 152 -6.56 24.91 -29.93
CA LEU A 152 -6.18 23.69 -30.63
C LEU A 152 -5.61 24.01 -32.02
N SER A 153 -6.16 24.99 -32.73
CA SER A 153 -5.60 25.46 -33.99
C SER A 153 -4.19 26.03 -33.84
N GLU A 154 -3.98 26.88 -32.84
CA GLU A 154 -2.65 27.43 -32.53
C GLU A 154 -1.63 26.33 -32.20
N LEU A 155 -2.06 25.29 -31.48
CA LEU A 155 -1.22 24.15 -31.15
C LEU A 155 -0.90 23.30 -32.39
N ALA A 156 -1.91 22.94 -33.19
CA ALA A 156 -1.73 22.15 -34.40
C ALA A 156 -0.82 22.83 -35.43
N GLN A 157 -0.92 24.16 -35.59
CA GLN A 157 -0.07 24.94 -36.50
C GLN A 157 1.40 24.99 -36.09
N LYS A 158 1.74 24.67 -34.83
CA LYS A 158 3.14 24.51 -34.39
C LYS A 158 3.72 23.14 -34.77
N SER A 159 2.86 22.18 -35.10
CA SER A 159 3.24 20.82 -35.49
C SER A 159 3.30 20.70 -37.01
N VAL A 160 4.15 19.79 -37.50
CA VAL A 160 4.32 19.56 -38.94
C VAL A 160 3.16 18.71 -39.45
N ASP A 161 2.52 19.15 -40.53
CA ASP A 161 1.46 18.42 -41.25
C ASP A 161 0.31 17.88 -40.38
N THR A 162 -0.03 18.59 -39.29
CA THR A 162 -1.10 18.18 -38.36
C THR A 162 -2.24 19.19 -38.38
N ARG A 163 -3.49 18.70 -38.49
CA ARG A 163 -4.71 19.46 -38.21
C ARG A 163 -5.55 18.73 -37.18
N THR A 164 -6.11 19.45 -36.22
CA THR A 164 -7.09 18.86 -35.30
C THR A 164 -8.46 18.82 -35.97
N HIS A 165 -9.06 17.63 -36.08
CA HIS A 165 -10.44 17.47 -36.54
C HIS A 165 -11.40 17.57 -35.34
N VAL A 166 -12.28 18.56 -35.36
CA VAL A 166 -13.21 18.85 -34.25
C VAL A 166 -14.62 18.42 -34.65
N VAL A 167 -15.19 17.46 -33.91
CA VAL A 167 -16.58 17.03 -34.10
C VAL A 167 -17.46 17.80 -33.12
N LEU A 168 -18.28 18.72 -33.63
CA LEU A 168 -19.14 19.59 -32.83
C LEU A 168 -20.48 18.92 -32.52
N PRO A 169 -20.93 18.94 -31.25
CA PRO A 169 -22.23 18.40 -30.86
C PRO A 169 -23.34 19.42 -31.17
N GLY A 170 -23.81 19.44 -32.41
CA GLY A 170 -25.00 20.18 -32.84
C GLY A 170 -26.29 19.58 -32.30
N SER A 171 -27.41 20.28 -32.47
CA SER A 171 -28.74 19.81 -32.06
C SER A 171 -29.81 20.27 -33.05
N PRO A 172 -30.87 19.47 -33.30
CA PRO A 172 -32.05 19.93 -34.02
C PRO A 172 -32.89 20.93 -33.21
N ASN A 173 -32.68 21.04 -31.89
CA ASN A 173 -33.50 21.89 -31.04
C ASN A 173 -33.23 23.38 -31.28
N ARG A 174 -34.26 24.10 -31.72
CA ARG A 174 -34.29 25.55 -31.91
C ARG A 174 -35.27 26.23 -30.95
N GLY A 175 -35.34 25.73 -29.70
CA GLY A 175 -36.24 26.22 -28.65
C GLY A 175 -37.61 25.54 -28.68
N MET A 176 -37.71 24.37 -29.31
CA MET A 176 -38.97 23.64 -29.51
C MET A 176 -39.47 22.96 -28.23
N PHE A 177 -38.57 22.67 -27.29
CA PHE A 177 -38.91 21.99 -26.03
C PHE A 177 -39.32 22.96 -24.91
N GLY A 178 -38.73 24.16 -24.88
CA GLY A 178 -38.92 25.13 -23.81
C GLY A 178 -38.30 24.68 -22.47
N GLY A 179 -37.95 25.64 -21.62
CA GLY A 179 -37.35 25.34 -20.32
C GLY A 179 -35.90 24.86 -20.38
N ASP A 180 -35.25 24.95 -21.53
CA ASP A 180 -33.89 24.48 -21.86
C ASP A 180 -32.80 25.54 -21.67
N GLY A 181 -33.12 26.66 -21.01
CA GLY A 181 -32.19 27.72 -20.68
C GLY A 181 -31.59 28.35 -21.93
N ALA A 182 -30.26 28.40 -22.02
CA ALA A 182 -29.54 28.95 -23.17
C ALA A 182 -29.17 27.90 -24.23
N TYR A 183 -29.63 26.66 -24.08
CA TYR A 183 -29.17 25.53 -24.90
C TYR A 183 -29.49 25.73 -26.39
N ALA A 184 -30.73 26.09 -26.73
CA ALA A 184 -31.17 26.24 -28.11
C ALA A 184 -30.44 27.37 -28.85
N GLU A 185 -30.24 28.51 -28.20
CA GLU A 185 -29.49 29.65 -28.73
C GLU A 185 -28.05 29.25 -29.02
N VAL A 186 -27.41 28.56 -28.08
CA VAL A 186 -26.03 28.10 -28.22
C VAL A 186 -25.88 27.08 -29.35
N LYS A 187 -26.73 26.06 -29.40
CA LYS A 187 -26.65 25.03 -30.46
C LYS A 187 -26.95 25.60 -31.85
N SER A 188 -27.68 26.72 -31.92
CA SER A 188 -27.87 27.50 -33.15
C SER A 188 -26.66 28.33 -33.52
N ALA A 189 -25.95 28.88 -32.55
CA ALA A 189 -24.72 29.61 -32.78
C ALA A 189 -23.59 28.72 -33.33
N LEU A 190 -23.61 27.40 -33.10
CA LEU A 190 -22.61 26.48 -33.67
C LEU A 190 -22.60 26.47 -35.21
N ASP A 191 -23.74 26.72 -35.86
CA ASP A 191 -23.82 26.81 -37.32
C ASP A 191 -23.03 28.01 -37.85
N ALA A 192 -23.02 29.11 -37.09
CA ALA A 192 -22.21 30.27 -37.41
C ALA A 192 -20.70 29.95 -37.30
N ILE A 193 -20.28 29.07 -36.39
CA ILE A 193 -18.88 28.63 -36.29
C ILE A 193 -18.43 27.89 -37.56
N LEU A 194 -19.30 27.04 -38.13
CA LEU A 194 -19.01 26.37 -39.41
C LEU A 194 -18.84 27.39 -40.55
N ALA A 195 -19.73 28.38 -40.63
CA ALA A 195 -19.62 29.45 -41.63
C ALA A 195 -18.32 30.26 -41.46
N LYS A 196 -17.94 30.58 -40.21
CA LYS A 196 -16.69 31.29 -39.87
C LYS A 196 -15.46 30.56 -40.39
N TRP A 197 -15.44 29.23 -40.40
CA TRP A 197 -14.30 28.44 -40.90
C TRP A 197 -13.94 28.79 -42.35
N SER A 198 -14.95 29.11 -43.17
CA SER A 198 -14.75 29.49 -44.58
C SER A 198 -14.51 30.99 -44.78
N SER A 199 -14.92 31.84 -43.84
CA SER A 199 -14.88 33.29 -43.98
C SER A 199 -13.74 33.99 -43.22
N GLU A 200 -13.13 33.33 -42.25
CA GLU A 200 -12.06 33.87 -41.41
C GLU A 200 -10.68 33.30 -41.80
N ALA A 201 -9.61 34.03 -41.47
CA ALA A 201 -8.23 33.60 -41.71
C ALA A 201 -7.52 33.26 -40.39
N GLY A 202 -6.45 32.47 -40.47
CA GLY A 202 -5.61 32.12 -39.32
C GLY A 202 -6.03 30.80 -38.66
N TRP A 203 -7.12 30.78 -37.89
CA TRP A 203 -7.52 29.57 -37.15
C TRP A 203 -8.01 28.40 -38.02
N PRO A 204 -8.63 28.58 -39.21
CA PRO A 204 -9.02 27.42 -40.03
C PRO A 204 -7.82 26.63 -40.57
N ALA A 205 -6.61 27.20 -40.55
CA ALA A 205 -5.40 26.51 -41.03
C ALA A 205 -5.00 25.31 -40.17
N GLY A 206 -5.27 25.37 -38.86
CA GLY A 206 -4.91 24.33 -37.90
C GLY A 206 -6.02 23.33 -37.57
N VAL A 207 -7.26 23.56 -38.01
CA VAL A 207 -8.40 22.69 -37.65
C VAL A 207 -9.30 22.40 -38.84
N THR A 208 -9.98 21.26 -38.79
CA THR A 208 -11.13 20.94 -39.66
C THR A 208 -12.35 20.67 -38.79
N LEU A 209 -13.54 20.92 -39.31
CA LEU A 209 -14.78 20.81 -38.55
C LEU A 209 -15.71 19.76 -39.14
N ALA A 210 -16.30 18.96 -38.27
CA ALA A 210 -17.54 18.25 -38.55
C ALA A 210 -18.59 18.68 -37.51
N GLN A 211 -19.87 18.72 -37.88
CA GLN A 211 -20.97 18.93 -36.95
C GLN A 211 -21.95 17.77 -37.06
N ALA A 212 -22.19 17.12 -35.93
CA ALA A 212 -23.23 16.12 -35.78
C ALA A 212 -24.47 16.78 -35.18
N ARG A 213 -25.59 16.83 -35.90
CA ARG A 213 -26.86 17.28 -35.34
C ARG A 213 -27.50 16.10 -34.60
N ILE A 214 -27.20 15.98 -33.31
CA ILE A 214 -27.57 14.81 -32.51
C ILE A 214 -29.02 14.94 -32.04
N GLY A 215 -29.83 13.92 -32.32
CA GLY A 215 -31.21 13.77 -31.88
C GLY A 215 -31.34 13.27 -30.44
N TRP A 216 -32.39 12.51 -30.17
CA TRP A 216 -32.62 11.95 -28.83
C TRP A 216 -31.63 10.80 -28.54
N VAL A 217 -30.88 10.90 -27.44
CA VAL A 217 -30.05 9.81 -26.93
C VAL A 217 -30.51 9.38 -25.53
N SER A 218 -30.91 8.11 -25.39
CA SER A 218 -31.45 7.53 -24.16
C SER A 218 -30.40 7.46 -23.04
N GLY A 219 -30.85 7.47 -21.78
CA GLY A 219 -30.01 7.24 -20.59
C GLY A 219 -28.98 8.33 -20.27
N THR A 220 -28.83 9.34 -21.12
CA THR A 220 -27.88 10.45 -20.87
C THR A 220 -28.38 11.37 -19.77
N HIS A 221 -27.49 12.03 -19.02
CA HIS A 221 -27.90 12.99 -17.98
C HIS A 221 -28.78 14.15 -18.46
N LEU A 222 -28.79 14.45 -19.77
CA LEU A 222 -29.63 15.50 -20.36
C LEU A 222 -31.05 14.99 -20.67
N MET A 223 -31.20 13.75 -21.13
CA MET A 223 -32.47 13.22 -21.66
C MET A 223 -33.03 12.03 -20.89
N GLY A 224 -32.30 11.46 -19.93
CA GLY A 224 -32.69 10.28 -19.16
C GLY A 224 -33.98 10.47 -18.35
N GLY A 225 -34.28 11.71 -17.94
CA GLY A 225 -35.56 12.05 -17.31
C GLY A 225 -36.78 11.88 -18.24
N ASN A 226 -36.54 11.78 -19.56
CA ASN A 226 -37.56 11.59 -20.57
C ASN A 226 -37.61 10.14 -21.10
N ASP A 227 -36.79 9.22 -20.58
CA ASP A 227 -36.69 7.85 -21.12
C ASP A 227 -38.03 7.09 -21.12
N ALA A 228 -38.94 7.43 -20.21
CA ALA A 228 -40.32 6.90 -20.19
C ALA A 228 -41.12 7.23 -21.47
N LEU A 229 -40.71 8.23 -22.24
CA LEU A 229 -41.36 8.67 -23.47
C LEU A 229 -40.79 7.98 -24.72
N ILE A 230 -39.74 7.16 -24.59
CA ILE A 230 -39.09 6.49 -25.71
C ILE A 230 -40.09 5.66 -26.54
N PRO A 231 -40.96 4.81 -25.96
CA PRO A 231 -41.92 4.05 -26.76
C PRO A 231 -42.87 4.92 -27.59
N ALA A 232 -43.27 6.08 -27.05
CA ALA A 232 -44.13 7.03 -27.74
C ALA A 232 -43.38 7.78 -28.86
N ALA A 233 -42.11 8.14 -28.62
CA ALA A 233 -41.25 8.75 -29.62
C ALA A 233 -40.98 7.80 -30.80
N GLU A 234 -40.68 6.52 -30.52
CA GLU A 234 -40.48 5.48 -31.54
C GLU A 234 -41.77 5.21 -32.33
N ALA A 235 -42.93 5.17 -31.65
CA ALA A 235 -44.23 5.06 -32.31
C ALA A 235 -44.55 6.25 -33.22
N ALA A 236 -44.04 7.44 -32.89
CA ALA A 236 -44.12 8.64 -33.72
C ALA A 236 -43.09 8.68 -34.86
N GLY A 237 -42.28 7.63 -35.04
CA GLY A 237 -41.27 7.51 -36.08
C GLY A 237 -39.95 8.21 -35.77
N ILE A 238 -39.73 8.62 -34.52
CA ILE A 238 -38.45 9.19 -34.06
C ILE A 238 -37.54 8.05 -33.62
N HIS A 239 -36.38 7.91 -34.24
CA HIS A 239 -35.35 6.99 -33.79
C HIS A 239 -34.63 7.57 -32.57
N VAL A 240 -34.72 6.87 -31.44
CA VAL A 240 -33.96 7.19 -30.23
C VAL A 240 -32.66 6.40 -30.24
N TRP A 241 -31.54 7.10 -30.19
CA TRP A 241 -30.23 6.49 -30.18
C TRP A 241 -29.85 6.01 -28.78
N THR A 242 -29.07 4.94 -28.71
CA THR A 242 -28.26 4.63 -27.53
C THR A 242 -26.89 5.33 -27.59
N PRO A 243 -26.18 5.51 -26.45
CA PRO A 243 -24.79 6.01 -26.47
C PRO A 243 -23.85 5.19 -27.37
N GLU A 244 -24.05 3.87 -27.47
CA GLU A 244 -23.24 2.98 -28.31
C GLU A 244 -23.50 3.18 -29.82
N GLU A 245 -24.76 3.34 -30.22
CA GLU A 245 -25.13 3.59 -31.62
C GLU A 245 -24.66 4.98 -32.07
N ILE A 246 -24.98 6.02 -31.29
CA ILE A 246 -24.61 7.39 -31.67
C ILE A 246 -23.09 7.58 -31.68
N SER A 247 -22.35 6.92 -30.79
CA SER A 247 -20.88 6.97 -30.82
C SER A 247 -20.31 6.35 -32.09
N SER A 248 -20.93 5.32 -32.68
CA SER A 248 -20.52 4.75 -33.97
C SER A 248 -20.62 5.78 -35.10
N GLU A 249 -21.75 6.48 -35.18
CA GLU A 249 -21.98 7.53 -36.17
C GLU A 249 -21.01 8.71 -35.99
N LEU A 250 -20.73 9.09 -34.74
CA LEU A 250 -19.75 10.12 -34.43
C LEU A 250 -18.31 9.72 -34.78
N MET A 251 -17.96 8.44 -34.62
CA MET A 251 -16.65 7.91 -35.05
C MET A 251 -16.53 7.82 -36.57
N ALA A 252 -17.61 7.54 -37.30
CA ALA A 252 -17.64 7.63 -38.76
C ALA A 252 -17.33 9.06 -39.26
N LEU A 253 -17.75 10.09 -38.50
CA LEU A 253 -17.37 11.48 -38.76
C LEU A 253 -15.91 11.79 -38.44
N ALA A 254 -15.29 11.03 -37.55
CA ALA A 254 -13.86 11.15 -37.24
C ALA A 254 -12.95 10.32 -38.16
N SER A 255 -13.51 9.51 -39.08
CA SER A 255 -12.76 8.63 -39.99
C SER A 255 -11.81 9.39 -40.91
N ALA A 256 -10.75 8.72 -41.37
CA ALA A 256 -9.75 9.31 -42.26
C ALA A 256 -10.37 9.90 -43.55
N GLU A 257 -11.40 9.26 -44.10
CA GLU A 257 -12.15 9.75 -45.26
C GLU A 257 -12.88 11.07 -44.97
N THR A 258 -13.60 11.13 -43.84
CA THR A 258 -14.31 12.36 -43.45
C THR A 258 -13.34 13.49 -43.14
N ARG A 259 -12.21 13.21 -42.48
CA ARG A 259 -11.15 14.22 -42.23
C ARG A 259 -10.59 14.78 -43.54
N ALA A 260 -10.39 13.93 -44.55
CA ALA A 260 -9.91 14.36 -45.87
C ALA A 260 -10.94 15.26 -46.58
N ARG A 261 -12.24 14.95 -46.47
CA ARG A 261 -13.33 15.82 -46.97
C ARG A 261 -13.40 17.14 -46.20
N ALA A 262 -13.28 17.08 -44.88
CA ALA A 262 -13.34 18.23 -43.99
C ALA A 262 -12.17 19.23 -44.20
N ALA A 263 -11.10 18.81 -44.88
CA ALA A 263 -10.01 19.69 -45.28
C ALA A 263 -10.42 20.72 -46.35
N GLY A 264 -11.46 20.44 -47.14
CA GLY A 264 -11.99 21.33 -48.17
C GLY A 264 -13.13 22.23 -47.68
N ALA A 265 -14.04 21.70 -46.88
CA ALA A 265 -15.15 22.43 -46.25
C ALA A 265 -15.67 21.66 -45.03
N PRO A 266 -16.30 22.32 -44.03
CA PRO A 266 -16.88 21.62 -42.89
C PRO A 266 -17.91 20.55 -43.31
N VAL A 267 -17.93 19.43 -42.58
CA VAL A 267 -18.86 18.32 -42.85
C VAL A 267 -20.03 18.37 -41.87
N GLU A 268 -21.26 18.24 -42.36
CA GLU A 268 -22.45 18.16 -41.53
C GLU A 268 -23.08 16.76 -41.63
N ALA A 269 -23.56 16.25 -40.51
CA ALA A 269 -24.30 15.00 -40.42
C ALA A 269 -25.62 15.19 -39.68
N ASP A 270 -26.69 14.71 -40.29
CA ASP A 270 -28.01 14.66 -39.67
C ASP A 270 -28.16 13.36 -38.90
N LEU A 271 -27.98 13.44 -37.58
CA LEU A 271 -28.18 12.34 -36.63
C LEU A 271 -29.41 12.60 -35.76
N THR A 272 -30.40 13.33 -36.29
CA THR A 272 -31.56 13.78 -35.51
C THR A 272 -32.57 12.67 -35.24
N GLY A 273 -32.45 11.53 -35.94
CA GLY A 273 -33.41 10.42 -35.83
C GLY A 273 -34.82 10.79 -36.28
N GLY A 274 -34.99 11.83 -37.09
CA GLY A 274 -36.31 12.34 -37.49
C GLY A 274 -36.92 13.38 -36.53
N LEU A 275 -36.30 13.65 -35.37
CA LEU A 275 -36.79 14.61 -34.38
C LEU A 275 -36.90 16.05 -34.91
N GLY A 276 -36.04 16.44 -35.85
CA GLY A 276 -36.05 17.78 -36.45
C GLY A 276 -37.13 18.00 -37.51
N SER A 277 -37.75 16.92 -38.04
CA SER A 277 -38.71 16.95 -39.15
C SER A 277 -40.09 16.41 -38.77
N SER A 278 -40.23 15.76 -37.61
CA SER A 278 -41.51 15.33 -37.04
C SER A 278 -42.34 16.53 -36.55
N ALA A 279 -43.62 16.60 -36.91
CA ALA A 279 -44.56 17.59 -36.39
C ALA A 279 -45.00 17.34 -34.92
N VAL A 280 -44.24 16.53 -34.18
CA VAL A 280 -44.59 15.98 -32.88
C VAL A 280 -43.77 16.70 -31.81
N SER A 281 -44.43 17.41 -30.90
CA SER A 281 -43.76 18.04 -29.77
C SER A 281 -43.45 17.02 -28.67
N ILE A 282 -42.25 17.07 -28.07
CA ILE A 282 -41.94 16.28 -26.87
C ILE A 282 -42.90 16.63 -25.72
N SER A 283 -43.41 17.87 -25.65
CA SER A 283 -44.43 18.25 -24.66
C SER A 283 -45.75 17.50 -24.89
N GLU A 284 -46.14 17.29 -26.15
CA GLU A 284 -47.33 16.52 -26.51
C GLU A 284 -47.12 15.03 -26.23
N LEU A 285 -45.95 14.47 -26.55
CA LEU A 285 -45.58 13.10 -26.17
C LEU A 285 -45.58 12.91 -24.65
N ALA A 286 -45.12 13.90 -23.87
CA ALA A 286 -45.12 13.88 -22.41
C ALA A 286 -46.54 13.97 -21.84
N ASP A 287 -47.41 14.80 -22.41
CA ASP A 287 -48.81 14.91 -22.00
C ASP A 287 -49.60 13.65 -22.38
N GLN A 288 -49.29 13.04 -23.53
CA GLN A 288 -49.90 11.80 -24.03
C GLN A 288 -49.42 10.58 -23.23
N ALA A 289 -48.12 10.49 -22.90
CA ALA A 289 -47.59 9.46 -22.00
C ALA A 289 -48.07 9.62 -20.55
N ARG A 290 -48.30 10.85 -20.06
CA ARG A 290 -48.98 11.10 -18.77
C ARG A 290 -50.45 10.67 -18.81
N ALA A 291 -51.13 10.90 -19.93
CA ALA A 291 -52.51 10.44 -20.13
C ALA A 291 -52.61 8.91 -20.22
N ASP A 292 -51.63 8.26 -20.88
CA ASP A 292 -51.55 6.80 -21.01
C ASP A 292 -51.06 6.13 -19.71
N SER A 293 -50.14 6.76 -18.96
CA SER A 293 -49.71 6.30 -17.62
C SER A 293 -50.79 6.47 -16.55
N ALA A 294 -51.70 7.44 -16.70
CA ALA A 294 -52.90 7.56 -15.87
C ALA A 294 -53.92 6.42 -16.15
N ALA A 295 -53.77 5.69 -17.26
CA ALA A 295 -54.61 4.55 -17.65
C ALA A 295 -53.98 3.17 -17.37
N HIS A 296 -52.75 3.11 -16.84
CA HIS A 296 -52.09 1.89 -16.39
C HIS A 296 -51.49 2.11 -15.00
N THR A 297 -52.23 1.75 -13.96
CA THR A 297 -51.68 1.53 -12.61
C THR A 297 -51.11 0.12 -12.56
N PRO A 298 -49.79 -0.09 -12.40
CA PRO A 298 -49.29 -1.39 -11.99
C PRO A 298 -49.64 -1.56 -10.51
N GLY A 299 -50.61 -2.44 -10.24
CA GLY A 299 -50.70 -3.11 -8.95
C GLY A 299 -49.57 -4.12 -8.85
N GLY A 300 -48.93 -4.18 -7.69
CA GLY A 300 -47.82 -5.09 -7.44
C GLY A 300 -47.12 -4.73 -6.14
N GLU A 301 -47.76 -5.08 -5.03
CA GLU A 301 -47.08 -5.38 -3.78
C GLU A 301 -46.12 -6.54 -4.05
N ASP A 302 -44.82 -6.33 -3.91
CA ASP A 302 -43.89 -7.39 -3.56
C ASP A 302 -43.24 -6.98 -2.24
N GLY A 303 -43.87 -7.42 -1.14
CA GLY A 303 -43.19 -7.55 0.12
C GLY A 303 -42.09 -8.58 -0.08
N ALA A 304 -40.85 -8.10 -0.23
CA ALA A 304 -39.70 -8.95 0.00
C ALA A 304 -39.82 -9.43 1.45
N ASP A 305 -39.99 -10.74 1.65
CA ASP A 305 -39.70 -11.39 2.92
C ASP A 305 -38.24 -11.05 3.25
N ASP A 306 -38.04 -9.98 4.03
CA ASP A 306 -36.79 -9.76 4.74
C ASP A 306 -36.67 -10.96 5.69
N ALA A 307 -35.97 -11.99 5.22
CA ALA A 307 -35.58 -13.11 6.05
C ALA A 307 -34.93 -12.51 7.30
N ALA A 308 -35.48 -12.82 8.48
CA ALA A 308 -34.99 -12.27 9.74
C ALA A 308 -33.47 -12.50 9.83
N THR A 309 -32.69 -11.43 9.66
CA THR A 309 -31.25 -11.45 9.79
C THR A 309 -30.92 -11.25 11.26
N ILE A 310 -30.08 -12.13 11.80
CA ILE A 310 -29.49 -11.94 13.13
C ILE A 310 -28.06 -11.40 12.95
N PRO A 311 -27.61 -10.42 13.74
CA PRO A 311 -26.22 -10.02 13.78
C PRO A 311 -25.33 -11.25 14.02
N ALA A 312 -24.37 -11.47 13.13
CA ALA A 312 -23.44 -12.58 13.26
C ALA A 312 -22.36 -12.19 14.27
N LEU A 313 -22.08 -13.09 15.22
CA LEU A 313 -20.92 -12.95 16.10
C LEU A 313 -19.61 -13.08 15.29
N PRO A 314 -18.48 -12.54 15.80
CA PRO A 314 -17.17 -12.78 15.21
C PRO A 314 -16.94 -14.26 14.93
N ASN A 315 -16.74 -14.61 13.67
CA ASN A 315 -16.50 -15.99 13.30
C ASN A 315 -15.09 -16.39 13.79
N LEU A 316 -15.01 -17.46 14.57
CA LEU A 316 -13.72 -17.91 15.09
C LEU A 316 -12.92 -18.54 13.93
N GLY A 317 -11.71 -18.02 13.72
CA GLY A 317 -10.77 -18.60 12.76
C GLY A 317 -10.53 -20.08 13.08
N ASN A 318 -10.57 -20.93 12.07
CA ASN A 318 -10.28 -22.36 12.20
C ASN A 318 -8.99 -22.68 11.43
N PRO A 319 -7.81 -22.29 11.94
CA PRO A 319 -6.56 -22.46 11.23
C PRO A 319 -6.24 -23.95 11.06
N ALA A 320 -5.63 -24.28 9.92
CA ALA A 320 -5.24 -25.64 9.59
C ALA A 320 -3.93 -25.64 8.81
N GLN A 321 -3.24 -26.78 8.87
CA GLN A 321 -2.04 -27.02 8.09
C GLN A 321 -2.39 -26.96 6.59
N ALA A 322 -1.61 -26.19 5.83
CA ALA A 322 -1.80 -25.99 4.39
C ALA A 322 -1.72 -27.30 3.59
N ARG A 323 -2.55 -27.46 2.55
CA ARG A 323 -2.71 -28.72 1.80
C ARG A 323 -2.67 -28.49 0.29
N GLY A 324 -2.81 -29.58 -0.47
CA GLY A 324 -3.17 -29.53 -1.89
C GLY A 324 -2.02 -29.29 -2.88
N ALA A 325 -0.83 -28.87 -2.44
CA ALA A 325 0.29 -28.68 -3.35
C ALA A 325 0.93 -30.01 -3.77
N GLU A 326 1.10 -30.21 -5.08
CA GLU A 326 1.84 -31.34 -5.64
C GLU A 326 3.31 -30.98 -5.85
N VAL A 327 4.21 -31.67 -5.15
CA VAL A 327 5.66 -31.57 -5.34
C VAL A 327 6.20 -32.79 -6.07
N GLY A 328 7.33 -32.65 -6.76
CA GLY A 328 8.05 -33.76 -7.36
C GLY A 328 8.75 -34.65 -6.33
N GLU A 329 9.71 -35.46 -6.78
CA GLU A 329 10.51 -36.32 -5.90
C GLU A 329 11.36 -35.48 -4.93
N VAL A 330 11.09 -35.59 -3.63
CA VAL A 330 11.86 -34.96 -2.56
C VAL A 330 12.98 -35.90 -2.13
N THR A 331 14.21 -35.40 -2.16
CA THR A 331 15.42 -36.15 -1.76
C THR A 331 16.11 -35.58 -0.54
N ALA A 332 15.66 -34.44 -0.01
CA ALA A 332 16.20 -33.86 1.21
C ALA A 332 15.66 -34.62 2.44
N ASP A 333 16.55 -34.93 3.38
CA ASP A 333 16.19 -35.54 4.65
C ASP A 333 15.69 -34.49 5.65
N LEU A 334 14.91 -34.93 6.65
CA LEU A 334 14.35 -34.03 7.68
C LEU A 334 15.42 -33.28 8.47
N ASP A 335 16.60 -33.86 8.69
CA ASP A 335 17.71 -33.22 9.41
C ASP A 335 18.38 -32.08 8.61
N ASP A 336 18.28 -32.12 7.28
CA ASP A 336 18.81 -31.10 6.37
C ASP A 336 17.78 -29.98 6.08
N MET A 337 16.51 -30.21 6.46
CA MET A 337 15.44 -29.23 6.30
C MET A 337 15.43 -28.22 7.45
N VAL A 338 15.23 -26.96 7.08
CA VAL A 338 14.89 -25.88 8.02
C VAL A 338 13.47 -25.42 7.68
N VAL A 339 12.60 -25.40 8.68
CA VAL A 339 11.19 -25.06 8.52
C VAL A 339 10.83 -23.83 9.34
N VAL A 340 9.83 -23.09 8.87
CA VAL A 340 9.18 -22.02 9.63
C VAL A 340 8.02 -22.61 10.42
N ALA A 341 8.16 -22.69 11.74
CA ALA A 341 7.12 -23.25 12.62
C ALA A 341 6.12 -22.20 13.12
N GLY A 342 6.51 -20.93 13.16
CA GLY A 342 5.65 -19.83 13.59
C GLY A 342 6.16 -18.49 13.10
N VAL A 343 5.24 -17.55 12.93
CA VAL A 343 5.52 -16.15 12.59
C VAL A 343 4.66 -15.27 13.49
N GLY A 344 5.26 -14.23 14.06
CA GLY A 344 4.57 -13.19 14.79
C GLY A 344 5.01 -11.83 14.28
N GLU A 345 4.08 -10.88 14.23
CA GLU A 345 4.26 -9.59 13.57
C GLU A 345 3.58 -8.50 14.40
N VAL A 346 4.21 -7.33 14.47
CA VAL A 346 3.53 -6.07 14.80
C VAL A 346 3.86 -5.07 13.71
N SER A 347 2.85 -4.50 13.08
CA SER A 347 2.97 -3.56 11.98
C SER A 347 2.07 -2.35 12.20
N SER A 348 2.03 -1.45 11.22
CA SER A 348 1.05 -0.37 11.22
C SER A 348 -0.41 -0.84 11.25
N TRP A 349 -0.68 -2.12 10.99
CA TRP A 349 -1.99 -2.75 11.09
C TRP A 349 -2.16 -3.67 12.30
N GLY A 350 -1.32 -3.55 13.33
CA GLY A 350 -1.38 -4.42 14.51
C GLY A 350 -0.71 -5.77 14.23
N SER A 351 -1.39 -6.88 14.50
CA SER A 351 -0.82 -8.22 14.32
C SER A 351 -0.74 -8.66 12.85
N GLY A 352 -0.07 -9.79 12.59
CA GLY A 352 -0.05 -10.39 11.25
C GLY A 352 -1.45 -10.80 10.75
N ARG A 353 -2.39 -11.11 11.65
CA ARG A 353 -3.78 -11.47 11.32
C ARG A 353 -4.55 -10.27 10.81
N THR A 354 -4.47 -9.14 11.51
CA THR A 354 -5.16 -7.90 11.14
C THR A 354 -4.49 -7.24 9.93
N ARG A 355 -3.17 -7.34 9.78
CA ARG A 355 -2.47 -6.94 8.55
C ARG A 355 -2.91 -7.78 7.35
N PHE A 356 -3.04 -9.10 7.50
CA PHE A 356 -3.57 -9.97 6.45
C PHE A 356 -4.96 -9.49 6.01
N GLU A 357 -5.90 -9.26 6.93
CA GLU A 357 -7.22 -8.75 6.57
C GLU A 357 -7.15 -7.41 5.84
N ALA A 358 -6.36 -6.46 6.35
CA ALA A 358 -6.18 -5.16 5.70
C ALA A 358 -5.56 -5.26 4.30
N GLU A 359 -4.64 -6.21 4.07
CA GLU A 359 -3.97 -6.43 2.79
C GLU A 359 -4.94 -6.88 1.69
N TYR A 360 -5.96 -7.64 2.04
CA TYR A 360 -7.02 -8.07 1.11
C TYR A 360 -8.23 -7.15 1.10
N GLY A 361 -8.48 -6.41 2.19
CA GLY A 361 -9.66 -5.57 2.38
C GLY A 361 -9.47 -4.10 2.02
N ILE A 362 -8.23 -3.62 1.83
CA ILE A 362 -7.98 -2.21 1.50
C ILE A 362 -8.56 -1.84 0.14
N GLN A 363 -9.42 -0.83 0.12
CA GLN A 363 -10.00 -0.27 -1.08
C GLN A 363 -9.22 0.97 -1.52
N ARG A 364 -9.33 1.34 -2.81
CA ARG A 364 -8.54 2.45 -3.38
C ARG A 364 -8.97 3.84 -2.91
N ASP A 365 -10.11 3.96 -2.22
CA ASP A 365 -10.54 5.19 -1.56
C ASP A 365 -10.03 5.32 -0.12
N GLY A 366 -9.33 4.29 0.38
CA GLY A 366 -8.72 4.29 1.70
C GLY A 366 -9.59 3.67 2.78
N THR A 367 -10.81 3.21 2.46
CA THR A 367 -11.56 2.32 3.35
C THR A 367 -10.89 0.95 3.38
N VAL A 368 -11.12 0.20 4.46
CA VAL A 368 -10.55 -1.14 4.63
C VAL A 368 -11.62 -2.05 5.20
N ASP A 369 -11.93 -3.11 4.48
CA ASP A 369 -12.86 -4.13 4.92
C ASP A 369 -12.14 -5.11 5.85
N LEU A 370 -12.43 -5.03 7.14
CA LEU A 370 -11.96 -5.97 8.15
C LEU A 370 -13.11 -6.89 8.60
N THR A 371 -12.78 -8.05 9.14
CA THR A 371 -13.79 -8.91 9.77
C THR A 371 -14.14 -8.41 11.18
N ALA A 372 -15.25 -8.88 11.75
CA ALA A 372 -15.58 -8.56 13.14
C ALA A 372 -14.50 -9.02 14.14
N ALA A 373 -13.81 -10.13 13.84
CA ALA A 373 -12.67 -10.59 14.65
C ALA A 373 -11.46 -9.67 14.53
N GLY A 374 -11.16 -9.19 13.32
CA GLY A 374 -10.06 -8.23 13.10
C GLY A 374 -10.33 -6.89 13.76
N VAL A 375 -11.56 -6.37 13.69
CA VAL A 375 -11.97 -5.14 14.40
C VAL A 375 -11.87 -5.33 15.91
N LEU A 376 -12.35 -6.46 16.44
CA LEU A 376 -12.24 -6.76 17.86
C LEU A 376 -10.78 -6.85 18.32
N GLU A 377 -9.92 -7.54 17.57
CA GLU A 377 -8.50 -7.67 17.92
C GLU A 377 -7.79 -6.31 17.93
N LEU A 378 -8.03 -5.46 16.93
CA LEU A 378 -7.51 -4.09 16.89
C LEU A 378 -8.05 -3.25 18.05
N ALA A 379 -9.36 -3.24 18.26
CA ALA A 379 -9.99 -2.49 19.33
C ALA A 379 -9.47 -2.91 20.71
N TRP A 380 -9.26 -4.22 20.90
CA TRP A 380 -8.69 -4.77 22.12
C TRP A 380 -7.25 -4.30 22.32
N MET A 381 -6.36 -4.48 21.33
CA MET A 381 -4.94 -4.13 21.50
C MET A 381 -4.68 -2.62 21.63
N THR A 382 -5.62 -1.78 21.17
CA THR A 382 -5.56 -0.31 21.29
C THR A 382 -6.38 0.25 22.47
N GLY A 383 -6.86 -0.61 23.37
CA GLY A 383 -7.60 -0.20 24.56
C GLY A 383 -8.98 0.42 24.35
N LEU A 384 -9.57 0.27 23.16
CA LEU A 384 -10.95 0.73 22.91
C LEU A 384 -11.98 -0.18 23.58
N VAL A 385 -11.66 -1.47 23.66
CA VAL A 385 -12.45 -2.44 24.41
C VAL A 385 -11.57 -3.27 25.33
N GLU A 386 -12.13 -3.69 26.45
CA GLU A 386 -11.52 -4.64 27.37
C GLU A 386 -12.56 -5.64 27.87
N TRP A 387 -12.12 -6.86 28.20
CA TRP A 387 -13.01 -7.81 28.84
C TRP A 387 -12.90 -7.68 30.35
N ALA A 388 -14.03 -7.67 31.05
CA ALA A 388 -14.07 -7.79 32.50
C ALA A 388 -15.12 -8.83 32.92
N GLU A 389 -14.79 -9.62 33.93
CA GLU A 389 -15.73 -10.58 34.54
C GLU A 389 -16.67 -9.90 35.56
N ASP A 390 -16.22 -8.80 36.17
CA ASP A 390 -16.97 -7.98 37.13
C ASP A 390 -17.32 -6.61 36.51
N PRO A 391 -18.53 -6.05 36.74
CA PRO A 391 -19.65 -6.61 37.52
C PRO A 391 -20.41 -7.73 36.80
N THR A 392 -20.25 -7.86 35.48
CA THR A 392 -20.83 -8.94 34.67
C THR A 392 -19.89 -9.29 33.51
N PRO A 393 -19.72 -10.56 33.14
CA PRO A 393 -18.83 -10.95 32.04
C PRO A 393 -19.25 -10.34 30.70
N ALA A 394 -18.49 -9.35 30.23
CA ALA A 394 -18.75 -8.64 28.98
C ALA A 394 -17.50 -7.92 28.45
N TRP A 395 -17.58 -7.47 27.20
CA TRP A 395 -16.70 -6.43 26.69
C TRP A 395 -17.17 -5.08 27.24
N TYR A 396 -16.23 -4.25 27.66
CA TYR A 396 -16.46 -2.90 28.17
C TYR A 396 -15.71 -1.90 27.29
N GLY A 397 -16.34 -0.77 26.99
CA GLY A 397 -15.68 0.36 26.34
C GLY A 397 -14.82 1.15 27.33
N ALA A 398 -14.00 2.06 26.81
CA ALA A 398 -13.18 2.96 27.62
C ALA A 398 -14.00 3.86 28.59
N ASP A 399 -15.31 4.01 28.37
CA ASP A 399 -16.25 4.72 29.25
C ASP A 399 -16.81 3.84 30.40
N GLY A 400 -16.39 2.57 30.48
CA GLY A 400 -16.84 1.59 31.47
C GLY A 400 -18.23 1.01 31.19
N GLN A 401 -18.82 1.25 30.01
CA GLN A 401 -20.11 0.67 29.64
C GLN A 401 -19.93 -0.68 28.94
N ALA A 402 -20.80 -1.63 29.29
CA ALA A 402 -20.82 -2.93 28.62
C ALA A 402 -21.26 -2.78 27.16
N ILE A 403 -20.58 -3.51 26.28
CA ILE A 403 -20.78 -3.54 24.82
C ILE A 403 -21.13 -4.98 24.46
N ALA A 404 -22.25 -5.17 23.77
CA ALA A 404 -22.58 -6.46 23.18
C ALA A 404 -21.56 -6.79 22.07
N GLU A 405 -21.09 -8.03 22.00
CA GLU A 405 -20.02 -8.41 21.08
C GLU A 405 -20.39 -8.17 19.61
N GLU A 406 -21.65 -8.41 19.26
CA GLU A 406 -22.23 -8.14 17.94
C GLU A 406 -22.22 -6.65 17.54
N ASP A 407 -22.15 -5.72 18.51
CA ASP A 407 -22.12 -4.29 18.23
C ASP A 407 -20.69 -3.76 17.99
N ILE A 408 -19.65 -4.50 18.39
CA ILE A 408 -18.26 -4.02 18.36
C ILE A 408 -17.83 -3.66 16.93
N TYR A 409 -18.24 -4.45 15.94
CA TYR A 409 -17.90 -4.20 14.54
C TYR A 409 -18.44 -2.85 14.04
N GLU A 410 -19.74 -2.61 14.17
CA GLU A 410 -20.38 -1.36 13.73
C GLU A 410 -19.86 -0.15 14.51
N ARG A 411 -19.56 -0.32 15.81
CA ARG A 411 -19.07 0.77 16.67
C ARG A 411 -17.64 1.20 16.35
N PHE A 412 -16.75 0.24 16.07
CA PHE A 412 -15.30 0.51 16.05
C PHE A 412 -14.62 0.34 14.69
N ARG A 413 -15.27 -0.22 13.65
CA ARG A 413 -14.61 -0.50 12.36
C ARG A 413 -13.93 0.74 11.74
N ASP A 414 -14.58 1.90 11.80
CA ASP A 414 -14.05 3.12 11.19
C ASP A 414 -12.93 3.71 12.06
N GLU A 415 -13.07 3.61 13.37
CA GLU A 415 -12.09 4.10 14.34
C GLU A 415 -10.78 3.30 14.26
N VAL A 416 -10.84 1.97 14.28
CA VAL A 416 -9.61 1.15 14.21
C VAL A 416 -8.88 1.34 12.87
N VAL A 417 -9.60 1.55 11.76
CA VAL A 417 -9.01 1.85 10.44
C VAL A 417 -8.41 3.25 10.39
N ALA A 418 -9.03 4.24 11.03
CA ALA A 418 -8.48 5.60 11.13
C ALA A 418 -7.18 5.62 11.94
N ARG A 419 -7.08 4.79 12.98
CA ARG A 419 -5.94 4.66 13.89
C ARG A 419 -4.82 3.76 13.37
N SER A 420 -4.99 3.13 12.20
CA SER A 420 -4.09 2.10 11.68
C SER A 420 -3.59 2.41 10.26
N GLY A 421 -2.51 1.73 9.88
CA GLY A 421 -1.87 1.78 8.58
C GLY A 421 -1.09 3.07 8.32
N VAL A 422 -0.80 3.30 7.04
CA VAL A 422 -0.19 4.54 6.56
C VAL A 422 -1.15 5.71 6.76
N ARG A 423 -0.75 6.68 7.60
CA ARG A 423 -1.55 7.86 7.94
C ARG A 423 -0.65 9.04 8.34
N THR A 424 -1.25 10.22 8.44
CA THR A 424 -0.57 11.42 8.96
C THR A 424 0.01 11.17 10.35
N LEU A 425 1.20 11.72 10.61
CA LEU A 425 1.90 11.63 11.89
C LEU A 425 1.00 12.16 13.02
N THR A 426 0.88 11.33 14.05
CA THR A 426 0.18 11.67 15.29
C THR A 426 1.18 12.24 16.31
N ASP A 427 0.67 12.96 17.30
CA ASP A 427 1.48 13.50 18.39
C ASP A 427 1.88 12.38 19.35
N LYS A 428 2.96 11.68 19.00
CA LYS A 428 3.55 10.60 19.80
C LYS A 428 5.04 10.78 19.95
N TYR A 429 5.57 10.28 21.07
CA TYR A 429 7.00 10.29 21.39
C TYR A 429 7.56 11.72 21.43
N HIS A 430 8.38 12.10 20.45
CA HIS A 430 8.95 13.44 20.30
C HIS A 430 8.35 14.23 19.13
N LEU A 431 7.30 13.70 18.49
CA LEU A 431 6.55 14.39 17.42
C LEU A 431 5.48 15.30 18.02
N VAL A 432 5.40 16.53 17.51
CA VAL A 432 4.39 17.52 17.89
C VAL A 432 3.90 18.28 16.66
N ASP A 433 2.60 18.20 16.38
CA ASP A 433 1.90 18.81 15.26
C ASP A 433 2.66 18.59 13.94
N GLN A 434 2.90 17.31 13.64
CA GLN A 434 3.63 16.81 12.45
C GLN A 434 5.06 17.34 12.32
N GLY A 435 5.66 17.73 13.44
CA GLY A 435 6.99 18.32 13.52
C GLY A 435 7.74 17.93 14.79
N SER A 436 8.70 18.76 15.19
CA SER A 436 9.42 18.66 16.45
C SER A 436 9.60 20.04 17.10
N ILE A 437 9.98 20.06 18.37
CA ILE A 437 10.45 21.25 19.05
C ILE A 437 11.98 21.21 19.10
N ASP A 438 12.61 22.01 18.26
CA ASP A 438 14.06 22.13 18.19
C ASP A 438 14.55 23.33 19.01
N LEU A 439 15.84 23.39 19.30
CA LEU A 439 16.48 24.57 19.88
C LEU A 439 17.17 25.42 18.80
N THR A 440 16.98 26.73 18.84
CA THR A 440 17.76 27.68 18.04
C THR A 440 18.61 28.57 18.94
N GLN A 441 19.87 28.78 18.55
CA GLN A 441 20.77 29.67 19.27
C GLN A 441 20.42 31.14 18.99
N VAL A 442 20.36 31.95 20.04
CA VAL A 442 20.21 33.41 20.00
C VAL A 442 21.27 34.07 20.88
N PHE A 443 21.44 35.38 20.72
CA PHE A 443 22.34 36.18 21.55
C PHE A 443 21.52 37.12 22.42
N LEU A 444 21.84 37.20 23.71
CA LEU A 444 21.13 38.07 24.64
C LEU A 444 21.30 39.54 24.25
N ASP A 445 20.20 40.28 24.18
CA ASP A 445 20.18 41.72 23.88
C ASP A 445 20.42 42.59 25.11
N ARG A 446 20.33 42.01 26.30
CA ARG A 446 20.59 42.62 27.62
C ARG A 446 21.10 41.57 28.60
N ASP A 447 21.62 42.02 29.73
CA ASP A 447 21.99 41.13 30.84
C ASP A 447 20.74 40.44 31.40
N ILE A 448 20.85 39.13 31.68
CA ILE A 448 19.80 38.31 32.29
C ILE A 448 20.36 37.65 33.54
N THR A 449 19.67 37.85 34.66
CA THR A 449 20.02 37.25 35.96
C THR A 449 18.97 36.22 36.35
N PHE A 450 19.40 35.04 36.77
CA PHE A 450 18.56 33.97 37.32
C PHE A 450 19.25 33.33 38.53
N THR A 451 18.49 32.57 39.32
CA THR A 451 19.00 31.90 40.52
C THR A 451 19.24 30.41 40.25
N VAL A 452 20.24 29.84 40.93
CA VAL A 452 20.59 28.41 40.90
C VAL A 452 20.65 27.86 42.32
N ALA A 453 20.51 26.54 42.46
CA ALA A 453 20.30 25.92 43.77
C ALA A 453 21.58 25.85 44.61
N THR A 454 22.77 25.81 43.96
CA THR A 454 24.04 25.60 44.63
C THR A 454 25.17 26.47 44.07
N GLU A 455 26.20 26.71 44.87
CA GLU A 455 27.43 27.37 44.42
C GLU A 455 28.11 26.61 43.28
N ALA A 456 28.10 25.27 43.36
CA ALA A 456 28.72 24.40 42.36
C ALA A 456 28.08 24.63 40.98
N GLU A 457 26.75 24.62 40.91
CA GLU A 457 26.01 24.89 39.68
C GLU A 457 26.30 26.30 39.13
N ALA A 458 26.40 27.31 39.99
CA ALA A 458 26.76 28.67 39.57
C ALA A 458 28.17 28.71 38.94
N ARG A 459 29.13 28.03 39.57
CA ARG A 459 30.51 27.91 39.07
C ARG A 459 30.59 27.13 37.77
N ASP A 460 29.84 26.04 37.61
CA ASP A 460 29.80 25.27 36.36
C ASP A 460 29.33 26.14 35.17
N ILE A 461 28.33 26.99 35.39
CA ILE A 461 27.85 27.93 34.36
C ILE A 461 28.87 29.04 34.08
N LEU A 462 29.54 29.56 35.12
CA LEU A 462 30.64 30.52 34.96
C LEU A 462 31.77 29.93 34.12
N ASP A 463 32.19 28.71 34.43
CA ASP A 463 33.31 28.04 33.77
C ASP A 463 32.99 27.68 32.30
N ALA A 464 31.71 27.46 31.97
CA ALA A 464 31.26 27.22 30.61
C ALA A 464 31.35 28.47 29.71
N ASP A 465 31.20 29.68 30.26
CA ASP A 465 31.30 30.95 29.52
C ASP A 465 31.81 32.10 30.42
N PRO A 466 33.12 32.10 30.79
CA PRO A 466 33.66 33.01 31.81
C PRO A 466 33.63 34.48 31.39
N ASP A 467 33.72 34.76 30.09
CA ASP A 467 33.78 36.13 29.55
C ASP A 467 32.41 36.83 29.61
N LYS A 468 31.33 36.06 29.62
CA LYS A 468 29.95 36.57 29.56
C LYS A 468 29.09 36.14 30.74
N THR A 469 29.68 35.60 31.80
CA THR A 469 28.95 35.15 32.99
C THR A 469 29.53 35.78 34.25
N VAL A 470 28.68 36.19 35.18
CA VAL A 470 29.06 36.65 36.52
C VAL A 470 28.18 35.94 37.53
N ILE A 471 28.76 35.51 38.66
CA ILE A 471 28.00 34.90 39.76
C ILE A 471 28.11 35.73 41.02
N ALA A 472 27.06 35.75 41.84
CA ALA A 472 27.05 36.41 43.13
C ALA A 472 26.11 35.68 44.10
N GLU A 473 26.52 35.55 45.36
CA GLU A 473 25.67 35.06 46.44
C GLU A 473 24.89 36.24 47.06
N THR A 474 23.59 36.09 47.26
CA THR A 474 22.74 37.10 47.94
C THR A 474 21.70 36.38 48.78
N ASP A 475 21.65 36.67 50.08
CA ASP A 475 20.70 36.09 51.04
C ASP A 475 20.66 34.54 51.06
N GLY A 476 21.79 33.89 50.76
CA GLY A 476 21.92 32.44 50.72
C GLY A 476 21.49 31.78 49.41
N GLU A 477 21.09 32.57 48.40
CA GLU A 477 20.83 32.11 47.04
C GLU A 477 21.97 32.53 46.09
N TRP A 478 22.30 31.64 45.15
CA TRP A 478 23.31 31.93 44.12
C TRP A 478 22.64 32.50 42.88
N SER A 479 23.04 33.71 42.50
CA SER A 479 22.59 34.38 41.27
C SER A 479 23.64 34.26 40.18
N VAL A 480 23.20 33.96 38.97
CA VAL A 480 24.01 33.88 37.75
C VAL A 480 23.52 34.95 36.79
N THR A 481 24.40 35.84 36.35
CA THR A 481 24.13 36.89 35.37
C THR A 481 24.85 36.58 34.07
N ARG A 482 24.10 36.20 33.02
CA ARG A 482 24.59 36.09 31.64
C ARG A 482 24.50 37.47 31.00
N ARG A 483 25.63 37.99 30.52
CA ARG A 483 25.76 39.34 29.97
C ARG A 483 25.20 39.45 28.55
N GLN A 484 24.91 40.68 28.13
CA GLN A 484 24.61 41.00 26.73
C GLN A 484 25.65 40.38 25.78
N GLY A 485 25.13 39.73 24.74
CA GLY A 485 25.91 38.98 23.75
C GLY A 485 26.31 37.56 24.19
N ALA A 486 25.94 37.10 25.38
CA ALA A 486 26.01 35.68 25.73
C ALA A 486 25.04 34.87 24.84
N THR A 487 25.35 33.58 24.62
CA THR A 487 24.45 32.68 23.91
C THR A 487 23.33 32.17 24.82
N ALA A 488 22.14 32.04 24.24
CA ALA A 488 21.02 31.34 24.82
C ALA A 488 20.37 30.46 23.75
N HIS A 489 19.64 29.43 24.16
CA HIS A 489 18.84 28.60 23.27
C HIS A 489 17.36 28.84 23.55
N VAL A 490 16.57 28.97 22.49
CA VAL A 490 15.11 29.11 22.59
C VAL A 490 14.41 28.02 21.79
N PRO A 491 13.28 27.47 22.29
CA PRO A 491 12.47 26.52 21.53
C PRO A 491 11.96 27.12 20.22
N ARG A 492 12.00 26.33 19.14
CA ARG A 492 11.50 26.66 17.81
C ARG A 492 10.77 25.45 17.26
N ARG A 493 9.54 25.64 16.79
CA ARG A 493 8.84 24.61 16.03
C ARG A 493 9.57 24.34 14.71
N ALA A 494 9.91 23.08 14.46
CA ALA A 494 10.44 22.61 13.20
C ALA A 494 9.37 21.78 12.50
N THR A 495 9.01 22.19 11.28
CA THR A 495 8.06 21.46 10.45
C THR A 495 8.79 20.36 9.68
N LEU A 496 8.31 19.13 9.74
CA LEU A 496 8.81 18.06 8.90
C LEU A 496 8.19 18.16 7.51
N SER A 497 8.98 17.83 6.49
CA SER A 497 8.48 17.69 5.11
C SER A 497 7.84 16.31 4.86
N ARG A 498 8.06 15.37 5.78
CA ARG A 498 7.48 14.02 5.76
C ARG A 498 6.52 13.93 6.93
N THR A 499 5.24 14.14 6.63
CA THR A 499 4.18 14.19 7.65
C THR A 499 3.27 12.97 7.64
N VAL A 500 3.63 11.92 6.87
CA VAL A 500 2.90 10.64 6.78
C VAL A 500 3.89 9.49 6.98
N ALA A 501 3.51 8.51 7.81
CA ALA A 501 4.27 7.28 8.06
C ALA A 501 3.34 6.09 8.33
N GLY A 502 3.88 4.87 8.23
CA GLY A 502 3.21 3.65 8.68
C GLY A 502 3.41 3.50 10.18
N GLN A 503 2.57 4.13 10.98
CA GLN A 503 2.68 4.12 12.44
C GLN A 503 1.96 2.90 13.02
N MET A 504 2.51 2.31 14.08
CA MET A 504 1.80 1.38 14.97
C MET A 504 0.40 1.92 15.29
N PRO A 505 -0.63 1.07 15.42
CA PRO A 505 -1.96 1.55 15.79
C PRO A 505 -1.94 2.50 16.99
N ASP A 506 -2.74 3.57 16.93
CA ASP A 506 -2.82 4.52 18.04
C ASP A 506 -3.22 3.81 19.34
N ASP A 507 -2.48 4.10 20.40
CA ASP A 507 -2.60 3.49 21.73
C ASP A 507 -2.42 1.96 21.76
N PHE A 508 -1.65 1.39 20.82
CA PHE A 508 -1.20 0.00 20.93
C PHE A 508 -0.52 -0.25 22.28
N ASP A 509 -1.05 -1.20 23.05
CA ASP A 509 -0.67 -1.45 24.43
C ASP A 509 -0.05 -2.86 24.61
N PRO A 510 1.27 -2.95 24.81
CA PRO A 510 1.94 -4.22 25.09
C PRO A 510 1.49 -4.90 26.39
N ALA A 511 0.93 -4.18 27.36
CA ALA A 511 0.45 -4.77 28.61
C ALA A 511 -0.70 -5.74 28.37
N ARG A 512 -1.50 -5.52 27.31
CA ARG A 512 -2.57 -6.42 26.88
C ARG A 512 -2.06 -7.76 26.39
N TRP A 513 -0.84 -7.80 25.90
CA TRP A 513 -0.13 -9.04 25.55
C TRP A 513 0.51 -9.73 26.77
N GLY A 514 0.27 -9.21 27.97
CA GLY A 514 0.75 -9.73 29.24
C GLY A 514 2.16 -9.25 29.61
N ILE A 515 2.75 -8.33 28.86
CA ILE A 515 4.06 -7.76 29.23
C ILE A 515 3.89 -6.89 30.48
N PRO A 516 4.63 -7.13 31.58
CA PRO A 516 4.47 -6.35 32.80
C PRO A 516 4.82 -4.87 32.62
N GLU A 517 4.04 -3.98 33.25
CA GLU A 517 4.26 -2.50 33.23
C GLU A 517 5.71 -2.10 33.53
N HIS A 518 6.31 -2.68 34.58
CA HIS A 518 7.70 -2.38 34.94
C HIS A 518 8.72 -2.72 33.83
N MET A 519 8.42 -3.68 32.96
CA MET A 519 9.23 -3.97 31.77
C MET A 519 8.96 -2.94 30.68
N ILE A 520 7.69 -2.56 30.46
CA ILE A 520 7.33 -1.55 29.47
C ILE A 520 8.02 -0.22 29.78
N ASP A 521 8.11 0.17 31.05
CA ASP A 521 8.77 1.40 31.50
C ASP A 521 10.30 1.38 31.41
N SER A 522 10.92 0.20 31.54
CA SER A 522 12.38 0.06 31.63
C SER A 522 13.06 -0.27 30.30
N LEU A 523 12.35 -0.98 29.41
CA LEU A 523 12.85 -1.41 28.12
C LEU A 523 12.70 -0.31 27.06
N ASP A 524 13.56 -0.33 26.04
CA ASP A 524 13.24 0.41 24.83
C ASP A 524 11.93 -0.13 24.22
N ARG A 525 11.07 0.77 23.72
CA ARG A 525 9.81 0.41 23.08
C ARG A 525 9.97 -0.68 22.00
N MET A 526 11.05 -0.64 21.23
CA MET A 526 11.34 -1.67 20.23
C MET A 526 11.55 -3.05 20.85
N ALA A 527 12.14 -3.15 22.04
CA ALA A 527 12.35 -4.42 22.73
C ALA A 527 11.02 -5.01 23.22
N THR A 528 10.14 -4.15 23.72
CA THR A 528 8.77 -4.51 24.11
C THR A 528 7.97 -5.04 22.92
N TRP A 529 8.01 -4.36 21.78
CA TRP A 529 7.38 -4.84 20.55
C TRP A 529 7.98 -6.15 20.05
N ASN A 530 9.30 -6.32 20.14
CA ASN A 530 9.98 -7.55 19.78
C ASN A 530 9.48 -8.73 20.64
N LEU A 531 9.32 -8.52 21.96
CA LEU A 531 8.72 -9.51 22.87
C LEU A 531 7.29 -9.87 22.47
N VAL A 532 6.45 -8.88 22.14
CA VAL A 532 5.08 -9.13 21.67
C VAL A 532 5.09 -10.00 20.41
N THR A 533 5.97 -9.71 19.44
CA THR A 533 6.06 -10.52 18.21
C THR A 533 6.51 -11.95 18.49
N ALA A 534 7.39 -12.16 19.47
CA ALA A 534 7.82 -13.49 19.87
C ALA A 534 6.69 -14.27 20.55
N VAL A 535 5.94 -13.62 21.45
CA VAL A 535 4.72 -14.18 22.06
C VAL A 535 3.72 -14.60 20.98
N ASP A 536 3.42 -13.71 20.04
CA ASP A 536 2.50 -14.00 18.94
C ASP A 536 2.99 -15.16 18.07
N ALA A 537 4.30 -15.26 17.81
CA ALA A 537 4.88 -16.33 17.01
C ALA A 537 4.71 -17.72 17.67
N PHE A 538 4.93 -17.84 18.99
CA PHE A 538 4.70 -19.09 19.73
C PHE A 538 3.21 -19.44 19.82
N ILE A 539 2.36 -18.44 20.04
CA ILE A 539 0.90 -18.63 20.04
C ILE A 539 0.44 -19.13 18.67
N ASN A 540 0.83 -18.48 17.58
CA ASN A 540 0.47 -18.89 16.22
C ASN A 540 0.95 -20.30 15.89
N ALA A 541 2.06 -20.75 16.48
CA ALA A 541 2.58 -22.11 16.32
C ALA A 541 1.96 -23.16 17.27
N GLY A 542 1.24 -22.73 18.30
CA GLY A 542 0.54 -23.63 19.23
C GLY A 542 1.47 -24.44 20.14
N PHE A 543 2.59 -23.87 20.57
CA PHE A 543 3.49 -24.44 21.57
C PHE A 543 4.12 -23.33 22.43
N SER A 544 4.77 -23.69 23.54
CA SER A 544 5.39 -22.71 24.46
C SER A 544 6.91 -22.81 24.50
N PRO A 545 7.63 -21.76 24.93
CA PRO A 545 9.06 -21.85 25.18
C PRO A 545 9.43 -22.92 26.23
N THR A 546 8.57 -23.14 27.24
CA THR A 546 8.75 -24.23 28.22
C THR A 546 8.69 -25.60 27.56
N GLU A 547 7.69 -25.84 26.70
CA GLU A 547 7.57 -27.09 25.94
C GLU A 547 8.77 -27.30 25.02
N LEU A 548 9.28 -26.24 24.39
CA LEU A 548 10.48 -26.31 23.55
C LEU A 548 11.69 -26.83 24.33
N LEU A 549 11.97 -26.26 25.50
CA LEU A 549 13.11 -26.63 26.35
C LEU A 549 12.97 -28.00 27.03
N GLN A 550 11.77 -28.58 27.03
CA GLN A 550 11.54 -29.97 27.44
C GLN A 550 11.98 -30.98 26.36
N HIS A 551 12.04 -30.55 25.09
CA HIS A 551 12.41 -31.41 23.95
C HIS A 551 13.84 -31.14 23.48
N ILE A 552 14.27 -29.88 23.44
CA ILE A 552 15.56 -29.46 22.90
C ILE A 552 16.51 -29.03 24.03
N HIS A 553 17.79 -29.35 23.90
CA HIS A 553 18.79 -28.90 24.86
C HIS A 553 18.88 -27.36 24.80
N PRO A 554 18.95 -26.63 25.93
CA PRO A 554 18.96 -25.16 25.90
C PRO A 554 20.12 -24.55 25.10
N LEU A 555 21.26 -25.24 24.96
CA LEU A 555 22.38 -24.81 24.09
C LEU A 555 22.03 -24.83 22.60
N ASP A 556 21.04 -25.61 22.18
CA ASP A 556 20.61 -25.73 20.79
C ASP A 556 19.47 -24.75 20.44
N VAL A 557 19.16 -23.82 21.36
CA VAL A 557 18.18 -22.75 21.20
C VAL A 557 18.91 -21.42 21.07
N GLY A 558 19.04 -20.91 19.84
CA GLY A 558 19.74 -19.66 19.53
C GLY A 558 18.82 -18.52 19.12
N THR A 559 19.39 -17.31 18.95
CA THR A 559 18.69 -16.14 18.38
C THR A 559 19.54 -15.45 17.33
N THR A 560 18.85 -14.96 16.30
CA THR A 560 19.40 -14.09 15.28
C THR A 560 18.61 -12.81 15.06
N GLN A 561 17.63 -12.49 15.91
CA GLN A 561 16.85 -11.25 15.79
C GLN A 561 17.77 -10.01 15.76
N GLY A 562 17.44 -9.00 14.96
CA GLY A 562 18.27 -7.80 14.84
C GLY A 562 17.47 -6.51 14.71
N THR A 563 18.18 -5.38 14.64
CA THR A 563 17.61 -4.06 14.36
C THR A 563 18.44 -3.34 13.29
N GLY A 564 17.92 -2.25 12.73
CA GLY A 564 18.62 -1.48 11.70
C GLY A 564 19.47 -0.37 12.32
N ILE A 565 18.93 0.31 13.32
CA ILE A 565 19.54 1.49 13.96
C ILE A 565 19.91 1.21 15.43
N GLY A 566 19.05 0.52 16.17
CA GLY A 566 19.15 0.36 17.64
C GLY A 566 17.88 0.86 18.32
N GLY A 567 17.84 0.84 19.67
CA GLY A 567 16.72 1.37 20.44
C GLY A 567 16.62 2.89 20.26
N MET A 568 15.72 3.36 19.39
CA MET A 568 15.71 4.75 18.92
C MET A 568 15.29 5.75 20.00
N GLU A 569 14.33 5.36 20.84
CA GLU A 569 13.95 6.18 22.00
C GLU A 569 15.13 6.29 22.97
N SER A 570 15.81 5.19 23.23
CA SER A 570 16.98 5.16 24.08
C SER A 570 18.15 5.95 23.50
N LEU A 571 18.37 5.90 22.19
CA LEU A 571 19.37 6.74 21.49
C LEU A 571 19.06 8.23 21.68
N HIS A 572 17.79 8.64 21.56
CA HIS A 572 17.40 10.02 21.85
C HIS A 572 17.72 10.42 23.28
N LYS A 573 17.40 9.57 24.26
CA LYS A 573 17.72 9.84 25.67
C LYS A 573 19.25 9.91 25.91
N VAL A 574 20.03 9.07 25.24
CA VAL A 574 21.50 9.04 25.32
C VAL A 574 22.13 10.32 24.78
N PHE A 575 21.63 10.86 23.67
CA PHE A 575 22.24 12.00 23.00
C PHE A 575 21.54 13.33 23.28
N VAL A 576 20.23 13.40 23.05
CA VAL A 576 19.44 14.64 23.12
C VAL A 576 19.08 14.98 24.56
N SER A 577 18.37 14.11 25.29
CA SER A 577 17.98 14.36 26.68
C SER A 577 19.20 14.62 27.58
N ARG A 578 20.28 13.85 27.38
CA ARG A 578 21.57 14.08 28.07
C ARG A 578 22.18 15.44 27.75
N PHE A 579 22.05 15.94 26.52
CA PHE A 579 22.53 17.26 26.13
C PHE A 579 21.66 18.38 26.71
N LEU A 580 20.35 18.15 26.82
CA LEU A 580 19.38 19.07 27.41
C LEU A 580 19.39 19.09 28.95
N GLY A 581 20.06 18.14 29.59
CA GLY A 581 20.08 18.00 31.05
C GLY A 581 18.80 17.39 31.62
N GLU A 582 18.01 16.72 30.79
CA GLU A 582 16.79 16.02 31.20
C GLU A 582 17.11 14.75 31.99
N GLU A 583 16.16 14.33 32.84
CA GLU A 583 16.27 13.09 33.59
C GLU A 583 16.28 11.87 32.64
N ARG A 584 17.14 10.90 32.95
CA ARG A 584 17.27 9.67 32.17
C ARG A 584 17.69 8.51 33.07
N PRO A 585 17.28 7.26 32.76
CA PRO A 585 17.76 6.08 33.47
C PRO A 585 19.29 5.96 33.41
N SER A 586 19.91 5.48 34.49
CA SER A 586 21.38 5.34 34.56
C SER A 586 21.94 4.31 33.59
N ASP A 587 21.13 3.32 33.23
CA ASP A 587 21.43 2.20 32.35
C ASP A 587 20.99 2.42 30.89
N ILE A 588 20.44 3.59 30.55
CA ILE A 588 19.85 3.88 29.23
C ILE A 588 20.76 3.59 28.02
N LEU A 589 22.08 3.62 28.22
CA LEU A 589 23.04 3.26 27.17
C LEU A 589 22.84 1.81 26.70
N GLN A 590 22.54 0.87 27.60
CA GLN A 590 22.37 -0.53 27.23
C GLN A 590 21.17 -0.73 26.30
N GLU A 591 20.05 -0.04 26.56
CA GLU A 591 18.81 -0.14 25.78
C GLU A 591 18.96 0.50 24.38
N SER A 592 19.95 1.37 24.19
CA SER A 592 20.29 1.90 22.86
C SER A 592 21.00 0.87 21.96
N LEU A 593 21.59 -0.19 22.53
CA LEU A 593 22.41 -1.15 21.78
C LEU A 593 21.54 -2.11 20.95
N PRO A 594 21.77 -2.25 19.63
CA PRO A 594 21.00 -3.13 18.75
C PRO A 594 20.82 -4.56 19.25
N ASN A 595 21.88 -5.14 19.84
CA ASN A 595 21.84 -6.51 20.35
C ASN A 595 21.02 -6.64 21.64
N VAL A 596 20.88 -5.59 22.46
CA VAL A 596 20.12 -5.64 23.71
C VAL A 596 18.62 -5.69 23.43
N VAL A 597 18.15 -4.87 22.48
CA VAL A 597 16.75 -4.89 21.99
C VAL A 597 16.32 -6.30 21.61
N ALA A 598 17.18 -7.03 20.90
CA ALA A 598 16.92 -8.41 20.49
C ALA A 598 17.11 -9.42 21.65
N ALA A 599 18.09 -9.21 22.54
CA ALA A 599 18.44 -10.13 23.62
C ALA A 599 17.32 -10.31 24.66
N HIS A 600 16.50 -9.29 24.90
CA HIS A 600 15.38 -9.35 25.85
C HIS A 600 14.42 -10.52 25.55
N THR A 601 14.28 -10.94 24.30
CA THR A 601 13.47 -12.12 23.95
C THR A 601 14.06 -13.42 24.49
N MET A 602 15.37 -13.61 24.37
CA MET A 602 16.04 -14.78 24.94
C MET A 602 16.01 -14.74 26.47
N GLN A 603 16.26 -13.56 27.06
CA GLN A 603 16.32 -13.35 28.50
C GLN A 603 14.97 -13.56 29.19
N SER A 604 13.90 -12.97 28.65
CA SER A 604 12.63 -12.81 29.36
C SER A 604 11.54 -13.79 28.94
N LEU A 605 11.66 -14.43 27.76
CA LEU A 605 10.66 -15.34 27.22
C LEU A 605 11.19 -16.77 27.00
N LEU A 606 12.35 -16.95 26.36
CA LEU A 606 12.83 -18.27 25.95
C LEU A 606 13.66 -18.97 27.03
N GLY A 607 14.76 -18.37 27.48
CA GLY A 607 15.70 -18.96 28.44
C GLY A 607 16.68 -19.98 27.86
N GLY A 608 17.03 -19.87 26.58
CA GLY A 608 18.05 -20.67 25.91
C GLY A 608 19.49 -20.20 26.22
N TYR A 609 20.45 -21.10 26.01
CA TYR A 609 21.90 -20.89 26.18
C TYR A 609 22.67 -20.89 24.85
N GLY A 610 21.97 -21.01 23.72
CA GLY A 610 22.58 -21.07 22.40
C GLY A 610 23.13 -19.75 21.90
N SER A 611 23.62 -19.77 20.67
CA SER A 611 24.31 -18.63 20.05
C SER A 611 23.42 -17.38 19.93
N MET A 612 23.91 -16.25 20.45
CA MET A 612 23.32 -14.91 20.33
C MET A 612 24.08 -14.10 19.27
N ILE A 613 23.58 -14.01 18.03
CA ILE A 613 24.23 -13.23 16.95
C ILE A 613 23.20 -12.31 16.31
N HIS A 614 23.34 -11.01 16.49
CA HIS A 614 22.35 -10.02 16.06
C HIS A 614 22.85 -9.25 14.84
N PRO A 615 22.37 -9.55 13.62
CA PRO A 615 22.85 -8.92 12.40
C PRO A 615 22.31 -7.48 12.25
N ILE A 616 23.10 -6.63 11.59
CA ILE A 616 22.70 -5.28 11.18
C ILE A 616 22.90 -5.19 9.67
N GLY A 617 21.82 -5.36 8.92
CA GLY A 617 21.77 -5.31 7.45
C GLY A 617 20.90 -4.16 6.92
N ALA A 618 20.70 -3.10 7.73
CA ALA A 618 19.76 -2.01 7.45
C ALA A 618 18.36 -2.57 7.09
N CYS A 619 17.80 -2.21 5.94
CA CYS A 619 16.49 -2.68 5.46
C CYS A 619 16.43 -4.20 5.24
N ALA A 620 17.58 -4.88 5.11
CA ALA A 620 17.68 -6.32 4.90
C ALA A 620 17.95 -7.12 6.19
N THR A 621 18.05 -6.48 7.37
CA THR A 621 18.38 -7.13 8.66
C THR A 621 17.57 -8.41 8.89
N ALA A 622 16.25 -8.35 8.74
CA ALA A 622 15.37 -9.49 8.89
C ALA A 622 15.68 -10.69 7.99
N ALA A 623 16.00 -10.44 6.72
CA ALA A 623 16.32 -11.51 5.78
C ALA A 623 17.70 -12.11 6.09
N VAL A 624 18.66 -11.29 6.51
CA VAL A 624 19.98 -11.73 7.00
C VAL A 624 19.83 -12.53 8.31
N SER A 625 18.93 -12.12 9.19
CA SER A 625 18.59 -12.86 10.42
C SER A 625 18.09 -14.28 10.11
N ILE A 626 17.24 -14.43 9.09
CA ILE A 626 16.74 -15.73 8.63
C ILE A 626 17.88 -16.56 8.00
N GLU A 627 18.73 -15.95 7.17
CA GLU A 627 19.93 -16.61 6.63
C GLU A 627 20.81 -17.16 7.75
N GLU A 628 21.19 -16.34 8.73
CA GLU A 628 22.04 -16.76 9.84
C GLU A 628 21.38 -17.86 10.68
N GLY A 629 20.06 -17.81 10.87
CA GLY A 629 19.32 -18.85 11.58
C GLY A 629 19.31 -20.18 10.82
N VAL A 630 19.08 -20.13 9.50
CA VAL A 630 19.15 -21.31 8.61
C VAL A 630 20.55 -21.93 8.64
N ASP A 631 21.59 -21.12 8.57
CA ASP A 631 22.97 -21.60 8.56
C ASP A 631 23.39 -22.18 9.92
N LYS A 632 22.92 -21.61 11.04
CA LYS A 632 23.13 -22.22 12.38
C LYS A 632 22.53 -23.62 12.46
N ILE A 633 21.29 -23.81 11.98
CA ILE A 633 20.62 -25.11 12.03
C ILE A 633 21.31 -26.12 11.11
N ARG A 634 21.60 -25.74 9.87
CA ARG A 634 22.30 -26.60 8.89
C ARG A 634 23.70 -27.01 9.33
N LEU A 635 24.40 -26.16 10.09
CA LEU A 635 25.73 -26.46 10.62
C LEU A 635 25.69 -27.23 11.95
N GLY A 636 24.52 -27.59 12.48
CA GLY A 636 24.39 -28.28 13.76
C GLY A 636 24.78 -27.43 14.97
N LYS A 637 24.67 -26.09 14.87
CA LYS A 637 24.93 -25.15 15.98
C LYS A 637 23.68 -24.84 16.81
N ALA A 638 22.52 -25.24 16.31
CA ALA A 638 21.21 -25.07 16.93
C ALA A 638 20.23 -26.03 16.25
N ASP A 639 19.16 -26.36 16.95
CA ASP A 639 17.97 -27.04 16.40
C ASP A 639 16.77 -26.10 16.31
N PHE A 640 16.83 -25.01 17.07
CA PHE A 640 15.84 -23.95 17.06
C PHE A 640 16.53 -22.59 17.05
N VAL A 641 16.07 -21.69 16.17
CA VAL A 641 16.52 -20.31 16.15
C VAL A 641 15.32 -19.37 16.08
N ILE A 642 15.26 -18.43 17.03
CA ILE A 642 14.36 -17.28 16.93
C ILE A 642 15.03 -16.20 16.07
N ALA A 643 14.47 -15.96 14.88
CA ALA A 643 14.96 -15.00 13.90
C ALA A 643 13.98 -13.84 13.76
N GLY A 644 14.42 -12.69 13.25
CA GLY A 644 13.52 -11.54 13.13
C GLY A 644 14.22 -10.20 12.90
N GLY A 645 13.42 -9.15 12.88
CA GLY A 645 13.87 -7.78 12.74
C GLY A 645 12.79 -6.79 13.16
N ILE A 646 13.19 -5.68 13.77
CA ILE A 646 12.28 -4.62 14.19
C ILE A 646 12.97 -3.25 14.16
N ASP A 647 12.24 -2.19 13.81
CA ASP A 647 12.65 -0.78 13.94
C ASP A 647 11.44 0.13 14.19
N ASP A 648 11.66 1.29 14.81
CA ASP A 648 10.66 2.32 15.12
C ASP A 648 10.92 3.62 14.35
N VAL A 649 9.94 4.52 14.20
CA VAL A 649 10.05 5.82 13.52
C VAL A 649 10.24 6.92 14.56
N GLN A 650 11.16 7.85 14.29
CA GLN A 650 11.37 9.00 15.16
C GLN A 650 11.78 10.25 14.36
N VAL A 651 11.77 11.41 15.02
CA VAL A 651 12.12 12.72 14.41
C VAL A 651 13.47 12.64 13.69
N GLU A 652 14.46 11.99 14.31
CA GLU A 652 15.82 11.85 13.77
C GLU A 652 15.85 11.06 12.47
N SER A 653 15.08 9.96 12.36
CA SER A 653 15.04 9.16 11.14
C SER A 653 14.22 9.84 10.04
N LEU A 654 13.09 10.45 10.39
CA LEU A 654 12.25 11.20 9.45
C LEU A 654 13.02 12.36 8.80
N ALA A 655 13.77 13.12 9.61
CA ALA A 655 14.64 14.18 9.13
C ALA A 655 15.81 13.61 8.31
N GLY A 656 16.55 12.65 8.86
CA GLY A 656 17.75 12.09 8.22
C GLY A 656 17.48 11.44 6.87
N PHE A 657 16.46 10.58 6.75
CA PHE A 657 16.07 10.00 5.46
C PHE A 657 15.47 11.03 4.51
N GLY A 658 14.83 12.07 5.06
CA GLY A 658 14.33 13.21 4.30
C GLY A 658 15.44 14.02 3.63
N ASP A 659 16.51 14.31 4.36
CA ASP A 659 17.71 15.01 3.87
C ASP A 659 18.46 14.21 2.80
N MET A 660 18.41 12.88 2.90
CA MET A 660 18.94 11.96 1.88
C MET A 660 18.06 11.88 0.62
N ASN A 661 16.88 12.51 0.61
CA ASN A 661 15.84 12.34 -0.41
C ASN A 661 15.46 10.86 -0.65
N ALA A 662 15.52 10.03 0.39
CA ALA A 662 15.16 8.63 0.29
C ALA A 662 13.66 8.41 0.48
N THR A 663 13.03 9.24 1.33
CA THR A 663 11.59 9.20 1.61
C THR A 663 10.79 10.16 0.72
N ALA A 664 9.56 9.74 0.38
CA ALA A 664 8.63 10.55 -0.39
C ALA A 664 8.21 11.80 0.40
N GLU A 665 8.42 12.98 -0.19
CA GLU A 665 7.98 14.24 0.41
C GLU A 665 6.44 14.36 0.31
N THR A 666 5.79 14.58 1.45
CA THR A 666 4.34 14.41 1.55
C THR A 666 3.58 15.39 0.67
N LYS A 667 3.96 16.67 0.67
CA LYS A 667 3.26 17.70 -0.10
C LYS A 667 3.36 17.46 -1.61
N THR A 668 4.52 17.05 -2.09
CA THR A 668 4.78 16.72 -3.50
C THR A 668 3.87 15.59 -3.96
N MET A 669 3.61 14.61 -3.09
CA MET A 669 2.73 13.49 -3.41
C MET A 669 1.25 13.89 -3.37
N THR A 670 0.83 14.67 -2.39
CA THR A 670 -0.57 15.15 -2.30
C THR A 670 -0.90 16.18 -3.40
N ASP A 671 0.05 17.02 -3.80
CA ASP A 671 -0.08 17.94 -4.96
C ASP A 671 -0.25 17.16 -6.29
N LYS A 672 0.21 15.90 -6.36
CA LYS A 672 -0.07 14.96 -7.48
C LYS A 672 -1.46 14.29 -7.37
N GLY A 673 -2.28 14.69 -6.40
CA GLY A 673 -3.61 14.14 -6.15
C GLY A 673 -3.60 12.72 -5.56
N ILE A 674 -2.53 12.35 -4.85
CA ILE A 674 -2.38 11.04 -4.20
C ILE A 674 -2.86 11.18 -2.77
N HIS A 675 -3.75 10.28 -2.34
CA HIS A 675 -4.21 10.22 -0.95
C HIS A 675 -3.07 9.72 -0.05
N GLU A 676 -2.98 10.24 1.18
CA GLU A 676 -1.88 9.98 2.12
C GLU A 676 -1.63 8.48 2.34
N ARG A 677 -2.71 7.71 2.52
CA ARG A 677 -2.69 6.25 2.68
C ARG A 677 -2.00 5.49 1.51
N PHE A 678 -1.90 6.11 0.33
CA PHE A 678 -1.32 5.52 -0.89
C PHE A 678 -0.05 6.26 -1.37
N ILE A 679 0.63 7.02 -0.49
CA ILE A 679 1.92 7.63 -0.80
C ILE A 679 2.96 6.56 -1.10
N SER A 680 2.97 5.46 -0.35
CA SER A 680 3.75 4.27 -0.69
C SER A 680 3.10 3.56 -1.89
N ARG A 681 3.72 3.70 -3.07
CA ARG A 681 3.15 3.27 -4.36
C ARG A 681 4.16 2.59 -5.27
N ALA A 682 4.76 1.50 -4.77
CA ALA A 682 5.80 0.79 -5.48
C ALA A 682 5.42 0.43 -6.92
N ASN A 683 6.41 0.53 -7.81
CA ASN A 683 6.33 0.33 -9.26
C ASN A 683 5.47 1.32 -10.04
N ASP A 684 4.73 2.20 -9.38
CA ASP A 684 3.91 3.19 -10.07
C ASP A 684 4.78 4.30 -10.69
N ARG A 685 4.35 4.81 -11.84
CA ARG A 685 5.04 5.90 -12.56
C ARG A 685 5.20 7.19 -11.75
N ARG A 686 4.40 7.42 -10.70
CA ARG A 686 4.41 8.60 -9.82
C ARG A 686 5.10 8.37 -8.47
N ARG A 687 5.78 7.23 -8.26
CA ARG A 687 6.51 6.95 -7.02
C ARG A 687 7.51 8.06 -6.70
N GLY A 688 7.69 8.37 -5.42
CA GLY A 688 8.44 9.56 -4.96
C GLY A 688 9.55 9.27 -3.96
N GLY A 689 9.77 8.01 -3.60
CA GLY A 689 10.57 7.61 -2.45
C GLY A 689 9.81 6.62 -1.57
N PHE A 690 10.50 6.05 -0.59
CA PHE A 690 9.86 5.15 0.36
C PHE A 690 9.07 5.93 1.43
N LEU A 691 8.20 5.23 2.15
CA LEU A 691 7.46 5.78 3.27
C LEU A 691 7.87 5.01 4.52
N GLU A 692 8.43 5.70 5.51
CA GLU A 692 8.93 5.06 6.73
C GLU A 692 7.78 4.45 7.55
N ALA A 693 8.05 3.34 8.23
CA ALA A 693 7.08 2.69 9.09
C ALA A 693 7.73 2.08 10.34
N GLU A 694 6.88 1.76 11.30
CA GLU A 694 7.20 1.14 12.57
C GLU A 694 6.91 -0.36 12.52
N GLY A 695 7.59 -1.12 13.37
CA GLY A 695 7.30 -2.53 13.62
C GLY A 695 8.25 -3.51 12.94
N GLY A 696 7.82 -4.76 12.87
CA GLY A 696 8.64 -5.88 12.48
C GLY A 696 8.05 -7.21 12.93
N GLY A 697 8.90 -8.20 13.20
CA GLY A 697 8.41 -9.51 13.58
C GLY A 697 9.46 -10.53 13.98
N THR A 698 8.95 -11.71 14.31
CA THR A 698 9.67 -12.90 14.73
C THR A 698 9.28 -14.09 13.86
N VAL A 699 10.27 -14.91 13.50
CA VAL A 699 10.12 -16.19 12.82
C VAL A 699 10.77 -17.27 13.67
N LEU A 700 10.06 -18.37 13.90
CA LEU A 700 10.57 -19.54 14.61
C LEU A 700 11.13 -20.54 13.57
N LEU A 701 12.45 -20.62 13.46
CA LEU A 701 13.14 -21.55 12.58
C LEU A 701 13.47 -22.84 13.35
N VAL A 702 13.12 -23.98 12.78
CA VAL A 702 13.28 -25.29 13.44
C VAL A 702 13.90 -26.29 12.48
N ARG A 703 14.75 -27.20 12.98
CA ARG A 703 15.17 -28.39 12.23
C ARG A 703 13.95 -29.24 11.88
N GLY A 704 13.90 -29.77 10.66
CA GLY A 704 12.76 -30.54 10.17
C GLY A 704 12.46 -31.79 11.01
N SER A 705 13.48 -32.50 11.48
CA SER A 705 13.31 -33.69 12.34
C SER A 705 12.66 -33.35 13.67
N VAL A 706 13.10 -32.28 14.32
CA VAL A 706 12.51 -31.76 15.56
C VAL A 706 11.06 -31.31 15.34
N ALA A 707 10.77 -30.62 14.22
CA ALA A 707 9.40 -30.24 13.89
C ALA A 707 8.48 -31.46 13.66
N ALA A 708 8.98 -32.53 13.05
CA ALA A 708 8.24 -33.78 12.86
C ALA A 708 7.97 -34.48 14.20
N GLU A 709 9.00 -34.58 15.05
CA GLU A 709 8.94 -35.21 16.38
C GLU A 709 7.91 -34.51 17.27
N MET A 710 8.06 -33.20 17.47
CA MET A 710 7.16 -32.39 18.29
C MET A 710 5.77 -32.22 17.66
N GLY A 711 5.60 -32.56 16.38
CA GLY A 711 4.36 -32.34 15.63
C GLY A 711 4.03 -30.86 15.46
N LEU A 712 5.06 -30.03 15.27
CA LEU A 712 4.90 -28.59 15.05
C LEU A 712 4.25 -28.32 13.70
N PRO A 713 3.44 -27.25 13.57
CA PRO A 713 3.03 -26.78 12.26
C PRO A 713 4.23 -26.34 11.43
N VAL A 714 4.09 -26.45 10.10
CA VAL A 714 5.10 -25.99 9.15
C VAL A 714 4.43 -25.02 8.19
N HIS A 715 4.75 -23.74 8.29
CA HIS A 715 4.21 -22.73 7.37
C HIS A 715 4.95 -22.75 6.02
N ALA A 716 6.25 -23.04 6.04
CA ALA A 716 7.06 -23.24 4.85
C ALA A 716 8.35 -24.00 5.16
N VAL A 717 8.95 -24.61 4.13
CA VAL A 717 10.34 -25.07 4.14
C VAL A 717 11.22 -23.96 3.56
N VAL A 718 12.32 -23.61 4.22
CA VAL A 718 13.27 -22.60 3.72
C VAL A 718 14.18 -23.23 2.66
N ALA A 719 13.80 -23.10 1.39
CA ALA A 719 14.56 -23.63 0.27
C ALA A 719 15.91 -22.91 0.12
N HIS A 720 15.93 -21.59 0.25
CA HIS A 720 17.15 -20.79 0.12
C HIS A 720 17.06 -19.56 1.01
N ALA A 721 18.16 -19.19 1.66
CA ALA A 721 18.34 -17.92 2.36
C ALA A 721 19.82 -17.56 2.21
N ALA A 722 20.12 -16.39 1.64
CA ALA A 722 21.49 -15.89 1.54
C ALA A 722 21.52 -14.37 1.27
N SER A 723 22.60 -13.72 1.68
CA SER A 723 22.90 -12.32 1.40
C SER A 723 24.13 -12.12 0.52
N TYR A 724 24.19 -10.96 -0.14
CA TYR A 724 25.12 -10.65 -1.21
C TYR A 724 25.48 -9.16 -1.20
N GLY A 725 26.76 -8.88 -1.44
CA GLY A 725 27.26 -7.53 -1.72
C GLY A 725 27.19 -7.19 -3.21
N ASP A 726 27.06 -5.90 -3.52
CA ASP A 726 26.96 -5.39 -4.90
C ASP A 726 28.32 -5.16 -5.59
N GLY A 727 29.43 -5.19 -4.83
CA GLY A 727 30.77 -4.88 -5.32
C GLY A 727 31.17 -3.41 -5.10
N ALA A 728 32.21 -2.95 -5.80
CA ALA A 728 32.74 -1.59 -5.61
C ALA A 728 31.80 -0.52 -6.19
N HIS A 729 31.38 0.43 -5.34
CA HIS A 729 30.47 1.51 -5.70
C HIS A 729 30.81 2.81 -4.94
N THR A 730 30.39 3.96 -5.44
CA THR A 730 30.64 5.27 -4.79
C THR A 730 29.48 5.79 -3.94
N SER A 731 28.30 5.18 -4.08
CA SER A 731 27.08 5.55 -3.36
C SER A 731 26.60 4.40 -2.48
N ILE A 732 26.60 4.61 -1.16
CA ILE A 732 26.17 3.67 -0.12
C ILE A 732 24.67 3.27 -0.19
N PRO A 733 23.72 4.19 -0.47
CA PRO A 733 22.30 3.83 -0.53
C PRO A 733 21.86 3.25 -1.89
N ALA A 734 22.74 3.21 -2.90
CA ALA A 734 22.36 2.72 -4.22
C ALA A 734 22.16 1.19 -4.19
N PRO A 735 20.99 0.68 -4.62
CA PRO A 735 20.78 -0.75 -4.76
C PRO A 735 21.57 -1.29 -5.96
N GLY A 736 22.03 -2.53 -5.88
CA GLY A 736 22.69 -3.21 -6.99
C GLY A 736 22.09 -4.58 -7.31
N LEU A 737 22.81 -5.31 -8.17
CA LEU A 737 22.42 -6.62 -8.68
C LEU A 737 23.17 -7.77 -7.98
N GLY A 738 23.80 -7.55 -6.82
CA GLY A 738 24.62 -8.55 -6.12
C GLY A 738 23.89 -9.86 -5.86
N VAL A 739 22.57 -9.79 -5.60
CA VAL A 739 21.68 -10.94 -5.39
C VAL A 739 21.63 -11.90 -6.59
N LEU A 740 22.00 -11.48 -7.82
CA LEU A 740 22.21 -12.39 -8.95
C LEU A 740 23.21 -13.51 -8.63
N GLY A 741 24.10 -13.29 -7.66
CA GLY A 741 25.01 -14.29 -7.11
C GLY A 741 24.31 -15.56 -6.63
N ALA A 742 23.02 -15.51 -6.28
CA ALA A 742 22.21 -16.69 -5.98
C ALA A 742 22.16 -17.69 -7.16
N GLY A 743 22.21 -17.18 -8.39
CA GLY A 743 22.28 -17.94 -9.62
C GLY A 743 23.70 -18.34 -10.04
N ARG A 744 24.73 -18.14 -9.20
CA ARG A 744 26.12 -18.50 -9.54
C ARG A 744 26.24 -20.00 -9.78
N GLY A 745 26.54 -20.38 -11.02
CA GLY A 745 26.52 -21.77 -11.50
C GLY A 745 25.29 -22.14 -12.33
N ARG A 746 24.38 -21.19 -12.60
CA ARG A 746 23.16 -21.33 -13.42
C ARG A 746 22.27 -22.44 -12.87
N GLU A 747 21.85 -23.40 -13.70
CA GLU A 747 21.09 -24.59 -13.29
C GLU A 747 21.82 -25.48 -12.26
N ARG A 748 23.12 -25.25 -12.05
CA ARG A 748 23.92 -25.92 -10.99
C ARG A 748 24.19 -25.01 -9.80
N SER A 749 23.49 -23.89 -9.65
CA SER A 749 23.62 -23.02 -8.48
C SER A 749 23.15 -23.71 -7.19
N LYS A 750 23.53 -23.17 -6.03
CA LYS A 750 23.02 -23.66 -4.72
C LYS A 750 21.49 -23.54 -4.67
N LEU A 751 20.95 -22.42 -5.16
CA LEU A 751 19.51 -22.18 -5.27
C LEU A 751 18.81 -23.26 -6.12
N ALA A 752 19.28 -23.50 -7.34
CA ALA A 752 18.67 -24.49 -8.24
C ALA A 752 18.71 -25.92 -7.67
N ARG A 753 19.84 -26.32 -7.06
CA ARG A 753 19.96 -27.64 -6.41
C ARG A 753 19.03 -27.78 -5.21
N SER A 754 18.89 -26.72 -4.41
CA SER A 754 18.04 -26.73 -3.22
C SER A 754 16.55 -26.86 -3.58
N LEU A 755 16.10 -26.13 -4.61
CA LEU A 755 14.76 -26.32 -5.17
C LEU A 755 14.56 -27.78 -5.63
N LYS A 756 15.53 -28.30 -6.39
CA LYS A 756 15.46 -29.67 -6.90
C LYS A 756 15.38 -30.72 -5.78
N SER A 757 16.13 -30.59 -4.69
CA SER A 757 16.07 -31.54 -3.57
C SER A 757 14.74 -31.53 -2.83
N LEU A 758 13.96 -30.44 -2.96
CA LEU A 758 12.60 -30.30 -2.45
C LEU A 758 11.53 -30.71 -3.48
N GLY A 759 11.91 -31.36 -4.58
CA GLY A 759 10.98 -31.76 -5.63
C GLY A 759 10.44 -30.59 -6.45
N LEU A 760 11.14 -29.44 -6.46
CA LEU A 760 10.73 -28.22 -7.15
C LEU A 760 11.68 -27.87 -8.29
N SER A 761 11.14 -27.17 -9.28
CA SER A 761 11.87 -26.52 -10.36
C SER A 761 11.83 -24.99 -10.20
N PRO A 762 12.70 -24.24 -10.88
CA PRO A 762 12.57 -22.78 -10.96
C PRO A 762 11.22 -22.28 -11.52
N ASP A 763 10.51 -23.13 -12.27
CA ASP A 763 9.18 -22.84 -12.77
C ASP A 763 8.10 -22.82 -11.67
N ASP A 764 8.34 -23.50 -10.54
CA ASP A 764 7.42 -23.57 -9.41
C ASP A 764 7.49 -22.34 -8.49
N VAL A 765 8.51 -21.48 -8.66
CA VAL A 765 8.57 -20.15 -8.01
C VAL A 765 7.66 -19.19 -8.78
N SER A 766 6.39 -19.11 -8.40
CA SER A 766 5.38 -18.33 -9.13
C SER A 766 5.09 -16.96 -8.51
N VAL A 767 5.49 -16.73 -7.26
CA VAL A 767 5.21 -15.49 -6.51
C VAL A 767 6.51 -14.83 -6.03
N LEU A 768 6.58 -13.50 -6.17
CA LEU A 768 7.67 -12.65 -5.73
C LEU A 768 7.15 -11.57 -4.79
N SER A 769 7.50 -11.67 -3.51
CA SER A 769 7.37 -10.56 -2.56
C SER A 769 8.60 -9.68 -2.67
N LYS A 770 8.54 -8.68 -3.54
CA LYS A 770 9.67 -7.77 -3.79
C LYS A 770 9.86 -6.82 -2.61
N HIS A 771 11.08 -6.34 -2.43
CA HIS A 771 11.39 -5.28 -1.47
C HIS A 771 10.61 -4.01 -1.79
N ASP A 772 10.51 -3.62 -3.07
CA ASP A 772 9.53 -2.66 -3.61
C ASP A 772 9.27 -1.44 -2.70
N THR A 773 10.30 -0.62 -2.54
CA THR A 773 10.28 0.51 -1.61
C THR A 773 9.63 1.77 -2.18
N SER A 774 9.07 1.76 -3.39
CA SER A 774 8.51 2.98 -4.02
C SER A 774 9.58 4.04 -4.32
N THR A 775 10.84 3.63 -4.45
CA THR A 775 11.95 4.52 -4.82
C THR A 775 12.28 4.39 -6.31
N ASN A 776 12.85 5.45 -6.88
CA ASN A 776 13.20 5.45 -8.30
C ASN A 776 14.35 4.49 -8.63
N ALA A 777 15.23 4.18 -7.68
CA ALA A 777 16.35 3.28 -7.88
C ALA A 777 16.00 1.81 -7.60
N ASN A 778 15.31 1.51 -6.48
CA ASN A 778 15.04 0.13 -6.06
C ASN A 778 14.14 -0.62 -7.03
N ASP A 779 12.94 -0.12 -7.26
CA ASP A 779 11.87 -0.85 -7.95
C ASP A 779 12.28 -1.32 -9.37
N PRO A 780 12.94 -0.49 -10.22
CA PRO A 780 13.46 -0.97 -11.51
C PRO A 780 14.67 -1.90 -11.37
N ASN A 781 15.59 -1.66 -10.43
CA ASN A 781 16.74 -2.54 -10.20
C ASN A 781 16.30 -3.95 -9.78
N GLU A 782 15.36 -4.02 -8.84
CA GLU A 782 14.83 -5.28 -8.32
C GLU A 782 13.99 -6.05 -9.37
N SER A 783 13.25 -5.32 -10.21
CA SER A 783 12.52 -5.93 -11.32
C SER A 783 13.46 -6.54 -12.37
N GLU A 784 14.56 -5.86 -12.68
CA GLU A 784 15.62 -6.38 -13.56
C GLU A 784 16.32 -7.58 -12.94
N LEU A 785 16.68 -7.50 -11.64
CA LEU A 785 17.26 -8.59 -10.87
C LEU A 785 16.45 -9.88 -11.03
N HIS A 786 15.14 -9.85 -10.78
CA HIS A 786 14.30 -11.04 -10.89
C HIS A 786 14.13 -11.52 -12.33
N SER A 787 13.97 -10.61 -13.28
CA SER A 787 13.83 -10.96 -14.70
C SER A 787 15.10 -11.62 -15.28
N LEU A 788 16.26 -11.42 -14.63
CA LEU A 788 17.52 -12.06 -14.99
C LEU A 788 17.79 -13.35 -14.20
N LEU A 789 17.55 -13.35 -12.88
CA LEU A 789 17.92 -14.46 -11.98
C LEU A 789 17.21 -15.77 -12.35
N TRP A 790 15.89 -15.74 -12.47
CA TRP A 790 15.11 -16.96 -12.61
C TRP A 790 15.35 -17.68 -13.93
N PRO A 791 15.38 -16.99 -15.10
CA PRO A 791 15.78 -17.64 -16.35
C PRO A 791 17.21 -18.18 -16.32
N ALA A 792 18.14 -17.50 -15.63
CA ALA A 792 19.53 -17.94 -15.54
C ALA A 792 19.69 -19.28 -14.81
N ILE A 793 18.72 -19.66 -13.96
CA ILE A 793 18.71 -20.95 -13.26
C ILE A 793 17.76 -21.98 -13.88
N GLY A 794 17.13 -21.67 -15.02
CA GLY A 794 16.31 -22.62 -15.79
C GLY A 794 14.79 -22.39 -15.75
N ARG A 795 14.31 -21.24 -15.24
CA ARG A 795 12.88 -20.87 -15.36
C ARG A 795 12.55 -20.51 -16.81
N HIS A 796 11.38 -20.90 -17.29
CA HIS A 796 10.88 -20.45 -18.59
C HIS A 796 10.69 -18.92 -18.59
N PRO A 797 11.30 -18.18 -19.54
CA PRO A 797 11.33 -16.72 -19.51
C PRO A 797 9.95 -16.06 -19.61
N ASP A 798 9.00 -16.70 -20.30
CA ASP A 798 7.66 -16.14 -20.50
C ASP A 798 6.65 -16.57 -19.42
N LYS A 799 7.03 -17.41 -18.44
CA LYS A 799 6.10 -17.80 -17.38
C LYS A 799 5.91 -16.64 -16.39
N PRO A 800 4.66 -16.23 -16.11
CA PRO A 800 4.40 -15.09 -15.25
C PRO A 800 4.91 -15.33 -13.84
N MET A 801 5.36 -14.27 -13.19
CA MET A 801 5.68 -14.22 -11.78
C MET A 801 4.85 -13.11 -11.14
N TYR A 802 3.97 -13.49 -10.23
CA TYR A 802 3.07 -12.53 -9.57
C TYR A 802 3.84 -11.76 -8.51
N VAL A 803 3.80 -10.43 -8.59
CA VAL A 803 4.52 -9.55 -7.68
C VAL A 803 3.59 -9.06 -6.57
N ILE A 804 4.06 -9.20 -5.34
CA ILE A 804 3.50 -8.61 -4.14
C ILE A 804 4.40 -7.46 -3.70
N SER A 805 3.82 -6.28 -3.51
CA SER A 805 4.50 -5.05 -3.09
C SER A 805 3.98 -4.58 -1.73
N GLN A 806 4.09 -5.43 -0.70
CA GLN A 806 3.38 -5.26 0.57
C GLN A 806 3.64 -3.94 1.32
N LYS A 807 4.80 -3.29 1.09
CA LYS A 807 5.11 -1.97 1.65
C LYS A 807 4.15 -0.87 1.21
N THR A 808 3.33 -1.08 0.18
CA THR A 808 2.26 -0.14 -0.18
C THR A 808 1.14 -0.11 0.86
N LEU A 809 0.96 -1.19 1.63
CA LEU A 809 0.01 -1.27 2.74
C LEU A 809 0.65 -0.87 4.08
N THR A 810 1.83 -1.43 4.38
CA THR A 810 2.44 -1.34 5.71
C THR A 810 3.35 -0.13 5.88
N GLY A 811 3.85 0.44 4.78
CA GLY A 811 5.06 1.27 4.76
C GLY A 811 6.33 0.43 4.95
N HIS A 812 7.48 1.09 5.08
CA HIS A 812 8.80 0.45 5.18
C HIS A 812 9.36 0.48 6.62
N SER A 813 9.27 -0.65 7.31
CA SER A 813 9.75 -0.84 8.69
C SER A 813 11.25 -1.13 8.82
N LYS A 814 12.07 -0.59 7.90
CA LYS A 814 13.54 -0.77 7.88
C LYS A 814 13.94 -2.22 8.15
N ALA A 815 14.54 -2.54 9.31
CA ALA A 815 14.96 -3.89 9.66
C ALA A 815 13.83 -4.92 9.67
N GLY A 816 12.60 -4.53 10.02
CA GLY A 816 11.42 -5.40 10.06
C GLY A 816 10.82 -5.71 8.70
N ALA A 817 11.29 -5.09 7.62
CA ALA A 817 10.63 -5.14 6.31
C ALA A 817 10.42 -6.55 5.75
N ALA A 818 11.41 -7.43 5.90
CA ALA A 818 11.31 -8.79 5.36
C ALA A 818 10.44 -9.72 6.24
N LEU A 819 10.07 -9.31 7.46
CA LEU A 819 9.14 -10.09 8.30
C LEU A 819 7.72 -9.95 7.80
N PHE A 820 7.31 -8.73 7.43
CA PHE A 820 6.01 -8.52 6.79
C PHE A 820 5.94 -9.37 5.52
N GLN A 821 6.99 -9.32 4.68
CA GLN A 821 7.09 -10.10 3.46
C GLN A 821 7.01 -11.60 3.75
N THR A 822 7.67 -12.07 4.81
CA THR A 822 7.62 -13.48 5.24
C THR A 822 6.21 -13.88 5.67
N GLY A 823 5.57 -13.12 6.55
CA GLY A 823 4.19 -13.36 6.98
C GLY A 823 3.21 -13.41 5.80
N GLY A 824 3.27 -12.42 4.91
CA GLY A 824 2.46 -12.39 3.69
C GLY A 824 2.70 -13.60 2.77
N LEU A 825 3.94 -14.06 2.62
CA LEU A 825 4.22 -15.28 1.86
C LEU A 825 3.73 -16.56 2.56
N MET A 826 3.73 -16.62 3.89
CA MET A 826 3.12 -17.75 4.62
C MET A 826 1.61 -17.79 4.37
N ASP A 827 0.95 -16.62 4.32
CA ASP A 827 -0.48 -16.52 3.98
C ASP A 827 -0.76 -16.96 2.54
N VAL A 828 0.08 -16.55 1.59
CA VAL A 828 -0.03 -16.95 0.17
C VAL A 828 0.15 -18.46 0.01
N LEU A 829 1.18 -19.05 0.65
CA LEU A 829 1.40 -20.50 0.59
C LEU A 829 0.24 -21.28 1.22
N ARG A 830 -0.33 -20.76 2.31
CA ARG A 830 -1.46 -21.38 3.01
C ARG A 830 -2.78 -21.30 2.23
N THR A 831 -3.03 -20.20 1.54
CA THR A 831 -4.36 -19.91 0.97
C THR A 831 -4.43 -20.02 -0.55
N GLY A 832 -3.30 -19.88 -1.25
CA GLY A 832 -3.27 -19.69 -2.69
C GLY A 832 -3.82 -18.33 -3.16
N ARG A 833 -4.17 -17.44 -2.23
CA ARG A 833 -4.64 -16.08 -2.52
C ARG A 833 -3.46 -15.13 -2.57
N LEU A 834 -3.49 -14.20 -3.51
CA LEU A 834 -2.47 -13.19 -3.72
C LEU A 834 -3.12 -11.81 -3.54
N PRO A 835 -2.50 -10.92 -2.77
CA PRO A 835 -3.06 -9.60 -2.50
C PRO A 835 -2.88 -8.66 -3.70
N GLN A 836 -3.69 -7.60 -3.70
CA GLN A 836 -3.56 -6.50 -4.66
C GLN A 836 -2.54 -5.46 -4.21
N ASN A 837 -2.00 -4.70 -5.17
CA ASN A 837 -1.40 -3.40 -4.91
C ASN A 837 -2.41 -2.29 -5.20
N ALA A 838 -3.17 -1.88 -4.17
CA ALA A 838 -4.18 -0.83 -4.27
C ALA A 838 -3.59 0.56 -4.62
N SER A 839 -2.31 0.80 -4.31
CA SER A 839 -1.59 2.04 -4.63
C SER A 839 -1.15 2.13 -6.10
N LEU A 840 -1.11 1.00 -6.83
CA LEU A 840 -0.64 0.94 -8.20
C LEU A 840 -1.75 1.30 -9.19
N ASP A 841 -1.52 2.37 -9.95
CA ASP A 841 -2.41 2.80 -11.03
C ASP A 841 -1.84 2.41 -12.39
N CYS A 842 -0.57 2.75 -12.60
CA CYS A 842 0.13 2.56 -13.86
C CYS A 842 1.59 2.20 -13.57
N VAL A 843 1.99 0.98 -13.97
CA VAL A 843 3.39 0.54 -13.88
C VAL A 843 4.26 1.50 -14.68
N ASP A 844 5.38 1.91 -14.09
CA ASP A 844 6.32 2.81 -14.75
C ASP A 844 6.87 2.18 -16.04
N PRO A 845 6.83 2.88 -17.19
CA PRO A 845 7.48 2.42 -18.43
C PRO A 845 8.95 2.01 -18.26
N LEU A 846 9.69 2.64 -17.34
CA LEU A 846 11.06 2.24 -17.01
C LEU A 846 11.15 0.81 -16.46
N ILE A 847 10.16 0.42 -15.66
CA ILE A 847 10.06 -0.92 -15.06
C ILE A 847 9.50 -1.90 -16.08
N ALA A 848 8.47 -1.52 -16.85
CA ALA A 848 7.85 -2.39 -17.85
C ALA A 848 8.87 -3.00 -18.83
N SER A 849 9.85 -2.20 -19.27
CA SER A 849 10.93 -2.68 -20.15
C SER A 849 11.88 -3.71 -19.51
N LYS A 850 12.03 -3.66 -18.18
CA LYS A 850 12.93 -4.51 -17.38
C LYS A 850 12.24 -5.74 -16.79
N ALA A 851 10.92 -5.84 -16.91
CA ALA A 851 10.07 -6.74 -16.14
C ALA A 851 9.15 -7.59 -17.01
N LYS A 852 9.71 -8.25 -18.03
CA LYS A 852 8.94 -8.88 -19.14
C LYS A 852 7.89 -9.89 -18.69
N ASN A 853 8.15 -10.63 -17.62
CA ASN A 853 7.28 -11.68 -17.10
C ASN A 853 6.77 -11.41 -15.68
N LEU A 854 6.95 -10.19 -15.16
CA LEU A 854 6.43 -9.80 -13.86
C LEU A 854 4.99 -9.27 -14.00
N VAL A 855 4.10 -9.73 -13.14
CA VAL A 855 2.68 -9.38 -13.15
C VAL A 855 2.31 -8.73 -11.82
N TRP A 856 1.93 -7.46 -11.84
CA TRP A 856 1.43 -6.77 -10.66
C TRP A 856 -0.08 -6.83 -10.58
N LEU A 857 -0.58 -7.35 -9.47
CA LEU A 857 -2.00 -7.45 -9.22
C LEU A 857 -2.55 -6.10 -8.78
N ARG A 858 -3.68 -5.70 -9.38
CA ARG A 858 -4.43 -4.49 -9.03
C ARG A 858 -5.74 -4.79 -8.31
N GLU A 859 -6.09 -6.08 -8.25
CA GLU A 859 -7.21 -6.72 -7.56
C GLU A 859 -6.71 -8.07 -7.01
N PRO A 860 -7.23 -8.57 -5.86
CA PRO A 860 -6.79 -9.84 -5.31
C PRO A 860 -7.04 -10.99 -6.29
N LEU A 861 -6.11 -11.95 -6.35
CA LEU A 861 -6.21 -13.12 -7.22
C LEU A 861 -6.22 -14.38 -6.37
N ASP A 862 -7.22 -15.24 -6.57
CA ASP A 862 -7.27 -16.56 -5.94
C ASP A 862 -6.83 -17.62 -6.96
N LEU A 863 -5.68 -18.26 -6.70
CA LEU A 863 -5.20 -19.39 -7.50
C LEU A 863 -5.68 -20.74 -6.96
N GLY A 864 -6.31 -20.76 -5.78
CA GLY A 864 -6.69 -21.96 -5.05
C GLY A 864 -5.59 -22.50 -4.13
N GLU A 865 -6.00 -23.13 -3.03
CA GLU A 865 -5.10 -23.76 -2.05
C GLU A 865 -4.16 -24.76 -2.74
N GLY A 866 -2.87 -24.71 -2.40
CA GLY A 866 -1.84 -25.58 -2.98
C GLY A 866 -1.34 -25.19 -4.37
N ALA A 867 -1.92 -24.17 -5.03
CA ALA A 867 -1.47 -23.72 -6.35
C ALA A 867 -0.09 -23.03 -6.32
N VAL A 868 0.27 -22.37 -5.21
CA VAL A 868 1.58 -21.75 -5.02
C VAL A 868 2.52 -22.72 -4.33
N LYS A 869 3.45 -23.30 -5.10
CA LYS A 869 4.40 -24.31 -4.61
C LYS A 869 5.67 -23.70 -4.01
N ALA A 870 6.09 -22.55 -4.54
CA ALA A 870 7.18 -21.78 -3.98
C ALA A 870 7.00 -20.28 -4.24
N ALA A 871 7.50 -19.49 -3.30
CA ALA A 871 7.54 -18.04 -3.38
C ALA A 871 8.89 -17.53 -2.91
N ALA A 872 9.32 -16.40 -3.46
CA ALA A 872 10.57 -15.77 -3.06
C ALA A 872 10.32 -14.36 -2.55
N LEU A 873 11.13 -13.93 -1.60
CA LEU A 873 11.26 -12.53 -1.22
C LEU A 873 12.69 -12.05 -1.41
N THR A 874 12.81 -10.77 -1.71
CA THR A 874 14.07 -10.03 -1.71
C THR A 874 13.99 -8.88 -0.73
N SER A 875 15.13 -8.59 -0.10
CA SER A 875 15.29 -7.39 0.73
C SER A 875 16.61 -6.71 0.42
N LEU A 876 16.59 -5.39 0.21
CA LEU A 876 17.73 -4.61 -0.27
C LEU A 876 17.98 -3.45 0.70
N GLY A 877 19.07 -3.55 1.46
CA GLY A 877 19.47 -2.58 2.48
C GLY A 877 20.64 -1.69 2.05
N PHE A 878 20.73 -0.52 2.69
CA PHE A 878 21.87 0.38 2.55
C PHE A 878 23.17 -0.34 2.92
N GLY A 879 24.28 0.11 2.32
CA GLY A 879 25.59 -0.52 2.53
C GLY A 879 25.77 -1.78 1.69
N HIS A 880 25.07 -1.88 0.56
CA HIS A 880 25.17 -2.99 -0.38
C HIS A 880 24.79 -4.35 0.24
N VAL A 881 23.69 -4.41 0.99
CA VAL A 881 23.20 -5.65 1.61
C VAL A 881 21.95 -6.11 0.87
N GLY A 882 22.09 -7.04 -0.07
CA GLY A 882 20.96 -7.66 -0.75
C GLY A 882 20.75 -9.10 -0.28
N ALA A 883 19.52 -9.47 0.08
CA ALA A 883 19.18 -10.81 0.53
C ALA A 883 18.05 -11.43 -0.32
N LEU A 884 18.13 -12.75 -0.54
CA LEU A 884 17.10 -13.56 -1.19
C LEU A 884 16.71 -14.70 -0.26
N VAL A 885 15.41 -14.79 0.05
CA VAL A 885 14.83 -15.93 0.76
C VAL A 885 13.77 -16.59 -0.12
N VAL A 886 13.79 -17.91 -0.21
CA VAL A 886 12.86 -18.71 -1.00
C VAL A 886 12.19 -19.72 -0.08
N TYR A 887 10.87 -19.68 -0.06
CA TYR A 887 10.01 -20.56 0.72
C TYR A 887 9.32 -21.56 -0.20
N ALA A 888 9.37 -22.84 0.18
CA ALA A 888 8.64 -23.92 -0.46
C ALA A 888 7.41 -24.28 0.38
N HIS A 889 6.34 -24.69 -0.30
CA HIS A 889 5.10 -25.14 0.33
C HIS A 889 5.37 -26.30 1.31
N PRO A 890 4.62 -26.39 2.43
CA PRO A 890 4.76 -27.48 3.41
C PRO A 890 4.65 -28.91 2.86
N ALA A 891 4.12 -29.08 1.65
CA ALA A 891 4.06 -30.37 0.97
C ALA A 891 5.45 -31.00 0.76
N ALA A 892 6.50 -30.20 0.61
CA ALA A 892 7.88 -30.71 0.55
C ALA A 892 8.31 -31.36 1.88
N PHE A 893 7.88 -30.80 3.01
CA PHE A 893 8.10 -31.38 4.33
C PHE A 893 7.29 -32.66 4.52
N GLU A 894 6.01 -32.67 4.13
CA GLU A 894 5.17 -33.87 4.17
C GLU A 894 5.77 -35.05 3.40
N ALA A 895 6.33 -34.78 2.22
CA ALA A 895 7.02 -35.79 1.43
C ALA A 895 8.27 -36.33 2.15
N ALA A 896 9.04 -35.49 2.84
CA ALA A 896 10.18 -35.95 3.64
C ALA A 896 9.75 -36.74 4.88
N VAL A 897 8.65 -36.35 5.55
CA VAL A 897 8.04 -37.15 6.64
C VAL A 897 7.66 -38.55 6.14
N ALA A 898 7.04 -38.63 4.96
CA ALA A 898 6.71 -39.91 4.34
C ALA A 898 7.97 -40.74 4.02
N ASN A 899 9.01 -40.12 3.46
CA ASN A 899 10.28 -40.78 3.13
C ASN A 899 11.01 -41.31 4.38
N ALA A 900 10.87 -40.62 5.52
CA ALA A 900 11.38 -41.06 6.82
C ALA A 900 10.56 -42.21 7.44
N GLY A 901 9.50 -42.68 6.78
CA GLY A 901 8.62 -43.75 7.28
C GLY A 901 7.67 -43.32 8.39
N LEU A 902 7.47 -42.01 8.56
CA LEU A 902 6.55 -41.43 9.55
C LEU A 902 5.15 -41.23 8.93
N ASP A 903 4.11 -41.23 9.78
CA ASP A 903 2.74 -41.00 9.34
C ASP A 903 2.45 -39.51 9.13
N VAL A 904 2.35 -39.11 7.86
CA VAL A 904 2.04 -37.73 7.44
C VAL A 904 0.69 -37.26 7.97
N ASN A 905 -0.33 -38.12 8.00
CA ASN A 905 -1.65 -37.73 8.47
C ASN A 905 -1.63 -37.49 9.99
N ALA A 906 -0.93 -38.35 10.74
CA ALA A 906 -0.76 -38.15 12.17
C ALA A 906 0.00 -36.86 12.50
N TRP A 907 1.07 -36.54 11.76
CA TRP A 907 1.74 -35.24 11.90
C TRP A 907 0.78 -34.08 11.58
N ARG A 908 0.05 -34.15 10.47
CA ARG A 908 -0.87 -33.09 10.02
C ARG A 908 -1.99 -32.83 11.02
N GLU A 909 -2.51 -33.88 11.64
CA GLU A 909 -3.51 -33.78 12.70
C GLU A 909 -2.95 -33.07 13.94
N ARG A 910 -1.74 -33.42 14.39
CA ARG A 910 -1.06 -32.73 15.50
C ARG A 910 -0.80 -31.25 15.18
N ALA A 911 -0.21 -30.97 14.02
CA ALA A 911 0.07 -29.61 13.55
C ALA A 911 -1.21 -28.76 13.48
N THR A 912 -2.28 -29.29 12.89
CA THR A 912 -3.58 -28.61 12.83
C THR A 912 -4.18 -28.39 14.22
N GLY A 913 -4.07 -29.38 15.11
CA GLY A 913 -4.49 -29.26 16.50
C GLY A 913 -3.76 -28.13 17.24
N ARG A 914 -2.44 -27.99 17.02
CA ARG A 914 -1.63 -26.91 17.59
C ARG A 914 -2.06 -25.54 17.08
N LEU A 915 -2.23 -25.36 15.76
CA LEU A 915 -2.71 -24.09 15.20
C LEU A 915 -4.04 -23.64 15.84
N ARG A 916 -4.97 -24.59 16.03
CA ARG A 916 -6.26 -24.32 16.70
C ARG A 916 -6.09 -24.00 18.18
N ALA A 917 -5.22 -24.72 18.89
CA ALA A 917 -4.92 -24.44 20.29
C ALA A 917 -4.28 -23.05 20.46
N GLY A 918 -3.43 -22.63 19.52
CA GLY A 918 -2.87 -21.29 19.42
C GLY A 918 -3.95 -20.22 19.29
N SER A 919 -4.84 -20.37 18.30
CA SER A 919 -5.96 -19.44 18.11
C SER A 919 -6.89 -19.36 19.34
N ALA A 920 -7.18 -20.50 19.97
CA ALA A 920 -7.96 -20.53 21.21
C ALA A 920 -7.23 -19.86 22.38
N ARG A 921 -5.89 -19.99 22.46
CA ARG A 921 -5.08 -19.32 23.49
C ARG A 921 -5.09 -17.81 23.31
N MET A 922 -5.01 -17.31 22.07
CA MET A 922 -5.12 -15.88 21.79
C MET A 922 -6.45 -15.33 22.32
N GLN A 923 -7.56 -15.99 21.97
CA GLN A 923 -8.90 -15.61 22.42
C GLN A 923 -9.01 -15.64 23.95
N ALA A 924 -8.53 -16.71 24.59
CA ALA A 924 -8.52 -16.81 26.05
C ALA A 924 -7.69 -15.71 26.70
N GLY A 925 -6.60 -15.27 26.08
CA GLY A 925 -5.78 -14.16 26.57
C GLY A 925 -6.44 -12.79 26.43
N MET A 926 -7.14 -12.54 25.31
CA MET A 926 -7.89 -11.30 25.12
C MET A 926 -8.96 -11.10 26.21
N ILE A 927 -9.53 -12.20 26.73
CA ILE A 927 -10.52 -12.18 27.82
C ILE A 927 -9.94 -12.51 29.20
N GLY A 928 -8.61 -12.49 29.36
CA GLY A 928 -7.95 -12.68 30.66
C GLY A 928 -8.07 -14.09 31.28
N ARG A 929 -8.50 -15.10 30.51
CA ARG A 929 -8.63 -16.50 30.97
C ARG A 929 -7.37 -17.34 30.82
N ALA A 930 -6.39 -16.87 30.05
CA ALA A 930 -5.08 -17.50 29.93
C ALA A 930 -3.99 -16.43 29.72
N PRO A 931 -2.81 -16.57 30.34
CA PRO A 931 -1.72 -15.63 30.09
C PRO A 931 -1.15 -15.80 28.67
N LEU A 932 -0.95 -14.69 27.96
CA LEU A 932 -0.24 -14.65 26.67
C LEU A 932 1.27 -14.68 26.89
N PHE A 933 1.75 -13.85 27.83
CA PHE A 933 3.14 -13.83 28.30
C PHE A 933 3.23 -14.34 29.74
N THR A 934 4.34 -15.00 30.07
CA THR A 934 4.67 -15.40 31.44
C THR A 934 6.16 -15.16 31.65
N GLN A 935 6.49 -14.24 32.56
CA GLN A 935 7.88 -13.92 32.88
C GLN A 935 8.58 -15.14 33.47
N ILE A 936 9.84 -15.34 33.09
CA ILE A 936 10.67 -16.39 33.69
C ILE A 936 11.06 -15.97 35.11
N GLU A 937 10.68 -16.78 36.10
CA GLU A 937 11.14 -16.61 37.48
C GLU A 937 12.53 -17.25 37.69
N GLY A 938 13.47 -16.46 38.21
CA GLY A 938 14.84 -16.90 38.45
C GLY A 938 15.53 -17.39 37.18
N ARG A 939 16.14 -18.58 37.24
CA ARG A 939 16.80 -19.24 36.09
C ARG A 939 16.31 -20.67 35.84
N ARG A 940 15.15 -21.03 36.41
CA ARG A 940 14.56 -22.39 36.36
C ARG A 940 15.47 -23.50 36.90
N PHE A 941 16.28 -23.20 37.92
CA PHE A 941 17.07 -24.20 38.65
C PHE A 941 16.51 -24.44 40.05
N PRO A 942 16.82 -25.58 40.70
CA PRO A 942 16.41 -25.83 42.08
C PRO A 942 16.95 -24.78 43.04
N ASP A 943 16.19 -24.46 44.10
CA ASP A 943 16.59 -23.47 45.12
C ASP A 943 17.93 -23.78 45.80
N THR A 944 18.30 -25.06 45.88
CA THR A 944 19.57 -25.54 46.42
C THR A 944 20.37 -26.26 45.35
N GLY A 945 21.67 -25.94 45.22
CA GLY A 945 22.55 -26.54 44.22
C GLY A 945 22.37 -26.00 42.78
N ALA A 946 21.80 -24.80 42.61
CA ALA A 946 21.54 -24.21 41.29
C ALA A 946 22.81 -24.04 40.43
N HIS A 947 23.96 -23.77 41.04
CA HIS A 947 25.21 -23.58 40.31
C HIS A 947 25.72 -24.91 39.74
N GLU A 948 25.70 -25.96 40.55
CA GLU A 948 26.07 -27.31 40.13
C GLU A 948 25.09 -27.84 39.07
N ALA A 949 23.79 -27.60 39.25
CA ALA A 949 22.76 -28.00 38.28
C ALA A 949 22.95 -27.29 36.93
N GLU A 950 23.33 -26.01 36.93
CA GLU A 950 23.66 -25.29 35.70
C GLU A 950 24.91 -25.85 35.01
N ILE A 951 25.97 -26.13 35.77
CA ILE A 951 27.17 -26.77 35.21
C ILE A 951 26.81 -28.12 34.59
N ASN A 952 25.98 -28.93 35.28
CA ASN A 952 25.52 -30.22 34.76
C ASN A 952 24.70 -30.06 33.48
N LEU A 953 23.75 -29.11 33.44
CA LEU A 953 23.00 -28.76 32.24
C LEU A 953 23.95 -28.46 31.08
N LEU A 954 24.95 -27.59 31.30
CA LEU A 954 25.83 -27.14 30.23
C LEU A 954 26.79 -28.21 29.70
N LEU A 955 27.10 -29.24 30.50
CA LEU A 955 28.06 -30.29 30.14
C LEU A 955 27.39 -31.60 29.67
N SER A 956 26.09 -31.77 29.88
CA SER A 956 25.37 -33.01 29.64
C SER A 956 24.41 -32.88 28.45
N GLU A 957 24.57 -33.75 27.45
CA GLU A 957 23.78 -33.73 26.21
C GLU A 957 22.27 -33.99 26.42
N ASP A 958 21.93 -34.80 27.42
CA ASP A 958 20.56 -35.31 27.63
C ASP A 958 19.72 -34.45 28.59
N VAL A 959 20.29 -33.41 29.20
CA VAL A 959 19.54 -32.61 30.17
C VAL A 959 18.53 -31.71 29.44
N ARG A 960 17.28 -31.79 29.88
CA ARG A 960 16.16 -30.98 29.40
C ARG A 960 15.45 -30.34 30.57
N LEU A 961 14.59 -29.36 30.29
CA LEU A 961 13.71 -28.79 31.29
C LEU A 961 12.71 -29.86 31.76
N GLY A 962 12.43 -29.93 33.06
CA GLY A 962 11.44 -30.84 33.62
C GLY A 962 10.00 -30.46 33.28
N ALA A 963 9.08 -31.39 33.49
CA ALA A 963 7.64 -31.15 33.35
C ALA A 963 7.10 -30.12 34.36
N ASP A 964 7.81 -29.96 35.48
CA ASP A 964 7.58 -28.95 36.52
C ASP A 964 8.16 -27.57 36.17
N GLY A 965 8.84 -27.43 35.03
CA GLY A 965 9.45 -26.19 34.58
C GLY A 965 10.80 -25.88 35.25
N VAL A 966 11.44 -26.87 35.88
CA VAL A 966 12.75 -26.72 36.55
C VAL A 966 13.75 -27.71 35.93
N TYR A 967 15.01 -27.29 35.78
CA TYR A 967 16.10 -28.17 35.36
C TYR A 967 16.45 -29.17 36.48
N PRO A 968 16.81 -30.42 36.15
CA PRO A 968 17.14 -31.42 37.17
C PRO A 968 18.40 -31.01 37.97
N PRO A 969 18.51 -31.45 39.23
CA PRO A 969 19.74 -31.26 40.02
C PRO A 969 20.92 -32.02 39.39
N ALA A 970 22.13 -31.62 39.76
CA ALA A 970 23.40 -32.20 39.28
C ALA A 970 23.60 -33.68 39.62
#